data_AF-A0A5P8MY57-F1
#
_entry.id   AF-A0A5P8MY57-F1
#
_cell.length_a   1.000
_cell.length_b   1.000
_cell.length_c   1.000
_cell.angle_alpha   90.00
_cell.angle_beta   90.00
_cell.angle_gamma   90.00
#
_symmetry.space_group_name_H-M   'P 1'
#
loop_
_entity.id
_entity.type
_entity.pdbx_description
1 polymer ?
#
loop_
_entity_poly.entity_id
_entity_poly.type
_entity_poly.pdbx_seq_one_letter_code
_entity_poly.pdbx_strand_id
1 'polypeptide(L)'
;MDRPAPPCARNAAARGAVARRDPALGPAGANLRVPARRALDPCRRDWSHGRRGSHRNMSARNAIGGTEEAGARSYAAQIPILVDRSRPDGLTRQIADQIREGIETGRVAVGTRLPSSRRLSEQLNVARNTVVRAYEMLEDQGLIETRPASGIFARRPATQVPAPTVPLPEPPGDRPAMPRPQAPARVQRLVNDGAGRLSFDFFPGRPDAGLFPIKTWRRLIQSTLSRGAAPGLVQYSDPAGLPVLRAAIAGHLATWRGIAPDPGRVIVTHGIQEGLSIAARLFLGPDAAAVVENPCYQGASFAFEATGARIERVPVDEEGLMVERLPAGPVALAYVTPSHQYPTGASLALHRRHGLVDWARRTGAYLVEDDYDSDFQYDGSPLPAIAAMAPDCTLYLGTFSKSLGAGLRLGYMVVPPALVDAAIAVKTLLNNGGSWLEQSVLAEFIRSGGFVSHLMRARARYRESRDVTLAALRRHFGDVEVEGEASGLHLCWQLPSGLPAAATLETMARKARVGVYSLASGGAHDGLGTSLSMRGIVLGYASLSPRQIEQGIARLSDVVDDTLDARPTFLSELLVHEPLGRGRRPEPAPRNRQRPALRAAPPRPAVFGPEQFLEGPMQLVRGIYRYPIKGLSGQPVAGVELEPGRPFPFDRVFALARPGVPVDPYDPQWAKKGLFVMLMLDEALAQVRTSLDPETLLLRVWSGTDEVLCVGLDTPSGRAEFEAFVHRLVPSLNEPPTLVQSRTGHFMDKPDNVLSLINLATVRSLEEKWGRAIDPLRFRANFYVDGLRPWQEFEWIGSDIRLGDAVFRVDRRNGRCGATNVNPANGQRDLDIPGGLRTAFGHKDLGVYLVTQKGGKVVVGDPFAVPSVAAAAPSTPAPAAAPGVSTPAIRQFICRGCYYIFDEAKGHRPDGIVPGTPFAAVPAGWRCPDCGTDKIAFRPYLPA
;
A
#
# COMPACT_ATOMS: atom_id res chain seq x y z
N MET A 1 50.45 34.23 48.13
CA MET A 1 49.87 34.82 49.35
C MET A 1 48.70 33.96 49.78
N ASP A 2 48.77 33.52 51.03
CA ASP A 2 47.69 33.31 52.00
C ASP A 2 46.55 32.28 51.81
N ARG A 3 46.39 31.56 52.92
CA ARG A 3 45.43 30.52 53.34
C ARG A 3 44.15 31.20 53.91
N PRO A 4 43.03 30.49 54.26
CA PRO A 4 43.01 29.20 54.98
C PRO A 4 41.92 28.16 54.60
N ALA A 5 41.83 27.10 55.42
CA ALA A 5 41.01 25.86 55.36
C ALA A 5 40.84 25.35 56.84
N PRO A 6 40.47 24.08 57.19
CA PRO A 6 39.78 22.96 56.51
C PRO A 6 38.30 22.90 57.02
N PRO A 7 37.66 21.84 57.61
CA PRO A 7 37.94 20.38 57.80
C PRO A 7 38.02 19.54 56.51
N CYS A 8 38.28 18.22 56.45
CA CYS A 8 38.38 17.06 57.37
C CYS A 8 37.07 16.30 57.74
N ALA A 9 37.05 14.95 57.81
CA ALA A 9 38.16 14.03 58.08
C ALA A 9 38.10 12.62 57.42
N ARG A 10 39.27 12.14 56.94
CA ARG A 10 39.87 10.77 57.09
C ARG A 10 39.18 9.53 56.46
N ASN A 11 39.88 8.48 56.00
CA ASN A 11 41.33 8.20 56.02
C ASN A 11 41.84 7.28 54.86
N ALA A 12 43.18 7.21 54.74
CA ALA A 12 44.06 6.33 53.93
C ALA A 12 43.53 4.92 53.57
N ALA A 13 43.81 4.31 52.40
CA ALA A 13 45.11 4.03 51.73
C ALA A 13 45.97 2.95 52.46
N ALA A 14 46.76 2.08 51.79
CA ALA A 14 47.38 2.18 50.47
C ALA A 14 47.65 0.82 49.75
N ARG A 15 47.94 0.90 48.43
CA ARG A 15 49.05 0.30 47.63
C ARG A 15 49.73 -1.02 48.11
N GLY A 16 50.14 -1.97 47.25
CA GLY A 16 49.96 -2.12 45.79
C GLY A 16 51.06 -2.95 45.06
N ALA A 17 50.81 -3.27 43.78
CA ALA A 17 51.75 -3.56 42.67
C ALA A 17 52.44 -4.94 42.45
N VAL A 18 52.03 -5.60 41.35
CA VAL A 18 52.83 -6.22 40.24
C VAL A 18 53.89 -7.32 40.51
N ALA A 19 53.64 -8.52 39.95
CA ALA A 19 54.65 -9.41 39.31
C ALA A 19 53.97 -10.42 38.35
N ARG A 20 54.74 -11.25 37.61
CA ARG A 20 54.27 -12.11 36.48
C ARG A 20 54.68 -13.61 36.61
N ARG A 21 53.90 -14.47 35.92
CA ARG A 21 54.22 -15.78 35.26
C ARG A 21 54.15 -17.13 36.02
N ASP A 22 53.40 -18.03 35.35
CA ASP A 22 53.30 -19.51 35.33
C ASP A 22 54.61 -20.29 34.99
N PRO A 23 54.60 -21.66 34.91
CA PRO A 23 53.78 -22.69 35.61
C PRO A 23 54.59 -23.95 36.08
N ALA A 24 53.98 -24.92 36.79
CA ALA A 24 54.54 -26.28 36.95
C ALA A 24 53.53 -27.43 37.31
N LEU A 25 53.48 -28.46 36.44
CA LEU A 25 53.48 -29.93 36.69
C LEU A 25 52.39 -30.66 37.53
N GLY A 26 52.07 -31.91 37.11
CA GLY A 26 51.23 -32.94 37.81
C GLY A 26 52.08 -34.00 38.56
N PRO A 27 51.76 -35.33 38.60
CA PRO A 27 50.79 -36.11 37.79
C PRO A 27 50.03 -37.25 38.58
N ALA A 28 49.74 -38.39 37.91
CA ALA A 28 48.98 -39.64 38.31
C ALA A 28 47.47 -39.61 38.01
N GLY A 29 46.74 -40.69 37.67
CA GLY A 29 46.96 -42.15 37.66
C GLY A 29 45.70 -42.85 38.23
N ALA A 30 45.15 -44.00 37.78
CA ALA A 30 45.53 -44.99 36.75
C ALA A 30 44.26 -45.74 36.21
N ASN A 31 44.44 -46.72 35.31
CA ASN A 31 43.35 -47.52 34.68
C ASN A 31 42.78 -48.65 35.57
N LEU A 32 41.52 -49.04 35.36
CA LEU A 32 41.00 -50.41 35.62
C LEU A 32 39.77 -50.76 34.75
N ARG A 33 39.34 -52.03 34.72
CA ARG A 33 38.57 -52.66 33.62
C ARG A 33 37.19 -53.24 34.02
N VAL A 34 36.21 -53.13 33.10
CA VAL A 34 35.33 -54.20 32.52
C VAL A 34 34.81 -55.30 33.49
N PRO A 35 33.48 -55.54 33.65
CA PRO A 35 32.70 -56.23 32.60
C PRO A 35 31.18 -55.91 32.48
N ALA A 36 30.54 -56.54 31.48
CA ALA A 36 29.09 -56.53 31.25
C ALA A 36 28.50 -57.96 31.22
N ARG A 37 27.19 -58.13 31.49
CA ARG A 37 26.40 -59.34 31.12
C ARG A 37 24.88 -59.14 31.26
N ARG A 38 24.14 -59.75 30.32
CA ARG A 38 22.75 -60.27 30.30
C ARG A 38 21.66 -59.56 31.16
N ALA A 39 20.56 -59.03 30.63
CA ALA A 39 19.55 -59.57 29.69
C ALA A 39 18.61 -60.64 30.27
N LEU A 40 17.30 -60.36 30.27
CA LEU A 40 16.18 -61.31 30.37
C LEU A 40 14.88 -60.64 29.86
N ASP A 41 14.06 -61.39 29.12
CA ASP A 41 12.70 -61.11 28.66
C ASP A 41 11.86 -62.36 29.05
N PRO A 42 10.54 -62.23 29.39
CA PRO A 42 9.60 -63.08 28.66
C PRO A 42 8.13 -62.60 28.55
N CYS A 43 7.51 -62.97 27.41
CA CYS A 43 6.11 -63.42 27.18
C CYS A 43 4.92 -62.49 27.56
N ARG A 44 3.94 -62.22 26.67
CA ARG A 44 3.02 -63.10 25.87
C ARG A 44 1.94 -63.84 26.66
N ARG A 45 0.67 -63.45 26.44
CA ARG A 45 -0.59 -64.24 26.26
C ARG A 45 -1.81 -63.29 26.38
N ASP A 46 -3.03 -63.63 25.93
CA ASP A 46 -3.45 -64.11 24.60
C ASP A 46 -5.01 -64.06 24.51
N TRP A 47 -5.57 -63.44 23.45
CA TRP A 47 -7.00 -63.53 23.01
C TRP A 47 -8.05 -63.03 24.06
N SER A 48 -9.38 -62.92 23.81
CA SER A 48 -10.26 -63.24 22.66
C SER A 48 -11.48 -62.28 22.56
N HIS A 49 -12.07 -62.19 21.35
CA HIS A 49 -13.44 -61.68 21.03
C HIS A 49 -13.76 -60.16 21.25
N GLY A 50 -14.72 -59.55 20.52
CA GLY A 50 -15.33 -60.00 19.26
C GLY A 50 -16.63 -59.28 18.81
N ARG A 51 -16.66 -58.89 17.52
CA ARG A 51 -17.84 -58.58 16.65
C ARG A 51 -18.65 -57.28 16.86
N ARG A 52 -18.96 -56.62 15.72
CA ARG A 52 -20.13 -55.75 15.38
C ARG A 52 -20.33 -54.47 16.23
N GLY A 53 -20.54 -53.27 15.69
CA GLY A 53 -20.54 -52.79 14.30
C GLY A 53 -21.88 -52.19 13.85
N SER A 54 -21.89 -50.89 13.54
CA SER A 54 -22.97 -50.23 12.80
C SER A 54 -22.46 -48.99 12.05
N HIS A 55 -22.67 -48.95 10.73
CA HIS A 55 -22.65 -47.68 10.00
C HIS A 55 -23.97 -46.95 10.27
N ARG A 56 -23.91 -45.65 10.55
CA ARG A 56 -25.03 -44.73 10.28
C ARG A 56 -24.49 -43.46 9.64
N ASN A 57 -24.81 -43.27 8.37
CA ASN A 57 -24.88 -41.92 7.79
C ASN A 57 -25.94 -41.14 8.55
N MET A 58 -25.65 -39.88 8.91
CA MET A 58 -26.70 -38.86 9.03
C MET A 58 -26.27 -37.64 8.23
N SER A 59 -27.21 -37.15 7.43
CA SER A 59 -27.02 -36.08 6.46
C SER A 59 -26.86 -34.72 7.14
N ALA A 60 -26.06 -33.86 6.52
CA ALA A 60 -26.13 -32.44 6.80
C ALA A 60 -27.51 -31.91 6.38
N ARG A 61 -28.23 -31.26 7.30
CA ARG A 61 -29.38 -30.39 7.02
C ARG A 61 -29.27 -29.14 7.89
N ASN A 62 -29.57 -27.99 7.30
CA ASN A 62 -29.54 -26.70 7.98
C ASN A 62 -30.69 -26.58 8.98
N ALA A 63 -30.42 -25.96 10.12
CA ALA A 63 -31.39 -25.26 10.93
C ALA A 63 -30.76 -23.94 11.41
N ILE A 64 -31.46 -22.82 11.18
CA ILE A 64 -31.05 -21.48 11.63
C ILE A 64 -32.03 -21.09 12.74
N GLY A 65 -31.52 -20.49 13.83
CA GLY A 65 -32.33 -19.99 14.93
C GLY A 65 -32.30 -20.90 16.16
N GLY A 66 -31.62 -20.42 17.21
CA GLY A 66 -31.52 -21.07 18.51
C GLY A 66 -30.67 -20.16 19.42
N THR A 67 -31.27 -19.64 20.48
CA THR A 67 -30.70 -18.58 21.33
C THR A 67 -29.46 -19.03 22.12
N GLU A 68 -28.49 -18.12 22.27
CA GLU A 68 -27.30 -18.34 23.09
C GLU A 68 -27.61 -18.29 24.60
N GLU A 69 -27.86 -19.44 25.22
CA GLU A 69 -27.63 -19.65 26.68
C GLU A 69 -26.87 -20.96 26.94
N ALA A 70 -25.78 -21.16 26.18
CA ALA A 70 -24.95 -22.37 26.25
C ALA A 70 -24.02 -22.40 27.48
N GLY A 71 -24.60 -22.55 28.68
CA GLY A 71 -23.97 -23.25 29.81
C GLY A 71 -22.63 -22.68 30.32
N ALA A 72 -22.53 -21.37 30.54
CA ALA A 72 -21.38 -20.79 31.22
C ALA A 72 -21.21 -21.39 32.63
N ARG A 73 -20.19 -22.24 32.82
CA ARG A 73 -19.76 -22.72 34.15
C ARG A 73 -19.17 -21.55 34.95
N SER A 74 -20.06 -20.75 35.53
CA SER A 74 -19.71 -19.49 36.21
C SER A 74 -18.85 -19.74 37.44
N TYR A 75 -17.55 -19.52 37.28
CA TYR A 75 -16.59 -19.39 38.38
C TYR A 75 -17.01 -18.18 39.23
N ALA A 76 -17.28 -18.39 40.52
CA ALA A 76 -17.70 -17.31 41.41
C ALA A 76 -16.54 -16.31 41.61
N ALA A 77 -16.81 -15.03 41.33
CA ALA A 77 -15.82 -13.97 41.37
C ALA A 77 -15.24 -13.79 42.77
N GLN A 78 -13.92 -13.63 42.88
CA GLN A 78 -13.30 -13.17 44.13
C GLN A 78 -13.50 -11.65 44.22
N ILE A 79 -14.39 -11.23 45.12
CA ILE A 79 -14.59 -9.81 45.42
C ILE A 79 -13.59 -9.44 46.52
N PRO A 80 -12.79 -8.37 46.35
CA PRO A 80 -11.94 -7.85 47.40
C PRO A 80 -12.82 -7.17 48.46
N ILE A 81 -12.83 -7.73 49.66
CA ILE A 81 -13.56 -7.18 50.82
C ILE A 81 -12.57 -7.16 51.99
N LEU A 82 -12.37 -5.99 52.58
CA LEU A 82 -11.55 -5.82 53.77
C LEU A 82 -12.45 -5.91 55.01
N VAL A 83 -12.05 -6.73 55.97
CA VAL A 83 -12.80 -6.95 57.22
C VAL A 83 -11.91 -6.53 58.39
N ASP A 84 -12.30 -5.45 59.06
CA ASP A 84 -11.56 -4.87 60.19
C ASP A 84 -12.27 -5.19 61.51
N ARG A 85 -11.61 -5.98 62.36
CA ARG A 85 -12.15 -6.42 63.65
C ARG A 85 -12.00 -5.36 64.76
N SER A 86 -11.33 -4.24 64.51
CA SER A 86 -11.15 -3.13 65.45
C SER A 86 -12.24 -2.05 65.33
N ARG A 87 -12.96 -2.00 64.21
CA ARG A 87 -14.08 -1.06 64.00
C ARG A 87 -15.30 -1.43 64.87
N PRO A 88 -16.08 -0.43 65.32
CA PRO A 88 -17.35 -0.66 66.02
C PRO A 88 -18.44 -1.24 65.10
N ASP A 89 -18.27 -1.15 63.77
CA ASP A 89 -19.17 -1.74 62.79
C ASP A 89 -19.11 -3.28 62.81
N GLY A 90 -20.22 -3.94 63.12
CA GLY A 90 -20.29 -5.40 63.08
C GLY A 90 -19.92 -5.97 61.70
N LEU A 91 -19.13 -7.04 61.65
CA LEU A 91 -18.51 -7.57 60.42
C LEU A 91 -19.52 -7.86 59.29
N THR A 92 -20.76 -8.26 59.63
CA THR A 92 -21.87 -8.41 58.68
C THR A 92 -22.14 -7.14 57.88
N ARG A 93 -22.18 -5.98 58.56
CA ARG A 93 -22.38 -4.67 57.92
C ARG A 93 -21.20 -4.31 57.02
N GLN A 94 -19.97 -4.50 57.50
CA GLN A 94 -18.76 -4.22 56.70
C GLN A 94 -18.76 -5.00 55.36
N ILE A 95 -19.19 -6.26 55.38
CA ILE A 95 -19.28 -7.12 54.19
C ILE A 95 -20.44 -6.66 53.29
N ALA A 96 -21.63 -6.41 53.85
CA ALA A 96 -22.80 -5.98 53.10
C ALA A 96 -22.56 -4.61 52.41
N ASP A 97 -21.97 -3.66 53.12
CA ASP A 97 -21.78 -2.29 52.66
C ASP A 97 -20.72 -2.20 51.54
N GLN A 98 -19.63 -2.98 51.61
CA GLN A 98 -18.65 -3.06 50.51
C GLN A 98 -19.22 -3.72 49.25
N ILE A 99 -20.10 -4.72 49.40
CA ILE A 99 -20.78 -5.34 48.25
C ILE A 99 -21.82 -4.38 47.67
N ARG A 100 -22.58 -3.66 48.52
CA ARG A 100 -23.49 -2.58 48.09
C ARG A 100 -22.76 -1.50 47.30
N GLU A 101 -21.71 -0.92 47.86
CA GLU A 101 -20.89 0.10 47.18
C GLU A 101 -20.36 -0.45 45.85
N GLY A 102 -19.89 -1.70 45.83
CA GLY A 102 -19.44 -2.37 44.60
C GLY A 102 -20.51 -2.44 43.51
N ILE A 103 -21.76 -2.77 43.87
CA ILE A 103 -22.89 -2.88 42.93
C ILE A 103 -23.40 -1.49 42.50
N GLU A 104 -23.51 -0.55 43.44
CA GLU A 104 -23.98 0.82 43.19
C GLU A 104 -23.01 1.63 42.31
N THR A 105 -21.70 1.48 42.54
CA THR A 105 -20.63 2.11 41.73
C THR A 105 -20.31 1.33 40.45
N GLY A 106 -20.93 0.17 40.23
CA GLY A 106 -20.72 -0.65 39.02
C GLY A 106 -19.43 -1.47 38.98
N ARG A 107 -18.62 -1.47 40.05
CA ARG A 107 -17.45 -2.37 40.21
C ARG A 107 -17.85 -3.85 40.23
N VAL A 108 -19.08 -4.14 40.67
CA VAL A 108 -19.75 -5.45 40.57
C VAL A 108 -20.93 -5.28 39.62
N ALA A 109 -20.80 -5.77 38.40
CA ALA A 109 -21.84 -5.60 37.37
C ALA A 109 -23.11 -6.39 37.72
N VAL A 110 -24.28 -5.85 37.36
CA VAL A 110 -25.56 -6.56 37.47
C VAL A 110 -25.49 -7.89 36.68
N GLY A 111 -25.99 -8.97 37.27
CA GLY A 111 -25.85 -10.33 36.75
C GLY A 111 -24.55 -11.05 37.18
N THR A 112 -23.62 -10.39 37.90
CA THR A 112 -22.42 -11.05 38.43
C THR A 112 -22.77 -12.09 39.49
N ARG A 113 -22.33 -13.33 39.30
CA ARG A 113 -22.49 -14.41 40.29
C ARG A 113 -21.54 -14.18 41.48
N LEU A 114 -22.10 -13.91 42.64
CA LEU A 114 -21.37 -13.72 43.88
C LEU A 114 -20.85 -15.08 44.41
N PRO A 115 -19.81 -15.09 45.27
CA PRO A 115 -19.45 -16.25 46.08
C PRO A 115 -20.64 -16.89 46.80
N SER A 116 -20.57 -18.21 47.04
CA SER A 116 -21.46 -18.84 48.02
C SER A 116 -21.11 -18.35 49.43
N SER A 117 -22.10 -18.29 50.33
CA SER A 117 -21.87 -17.83 51.71
C SER A 117 -20.77 -18.60 52.44
N ARG A 118 -20.65 -19.92 52.14
CA ARG A 118 -19.53 -20.76 52.56
C ARG A 118 -18.19 -20.25 52.02
N ARG A 119 -18.03 -20.14 50.69
CA ARG A 119 -16.77 -19.74 50.04
C ARG A 119 -16.28 -18.36 50.50
N LEU A 120 -17.20 -17.41 50.71
CA LEU A 120 -16.82 -16.09 51.20
C LEU A 120 -16.49 -16.10 52.71
N SER A 121 -17.16 -16.93 53.52
CA SER A 121 -16.78 -17.10 54.94
C SER A 121 -15.40 -17.75 55.11
N GLU A 122 -15.07 -18.70 54.22
CA GLU A 122 -13.74 -19.32 54.11
C GLU A 122 -12.70 -18.30 53.63
N GLN A 123 -13.03 -17.45 52.63
CA GLN A 123 -12.13 -16.40 52.11
C GLN A 123 -11.82 -15.30 53.14
N LEU A 124 -12.82 -14.86 53.91
CA LEU A 124 -12.69 -13.73 54.85
C LEU A 124 -12.34 -14.15 56.29
N ASN A 125 -12.24 -15.45 56.57
CA ASN A 125 -12.05 -16.00 57.92
C ASN A 125 -13.05 -15.41 58.93
N VAL A 126 -14.34 -15.55 58.62
CA VAL A 126 -15.47 -15.15 59.46
C VAL A 126 -16.45 -16.30 59.63
N ALA A 127 -17.32 -16.24 60.64
CA ALA A 127 -18.39 -17.24 60.78
C ALA A 127 -19.33 -17.20 59.57
N ARG A 128 -19.76 -18.38 59.08
CA ARG A 128 -20.67 -18.46 57.91
C ARG A 128 -21.94 -17.63 58.09
N ASN A 129 -22.49 -17.57 59.29
CA ASN A 129 -23.69 -16.79 59.61
C ASN A 129 -23.47 -15.28 59.47
N THR A 130 -22.24 -14.78 59.61
CA THR A 130 -21.87 -13.37 59.34
C THR A 130 -22.09 -13.02 57.88
N VAL A 131 -21.71 -13.91 56.96
CA VAL A 131 -21.89 -13.75 55.51
C VAL A 131 -23.33 -14.02 55.08
N VAL A 132 -23.99 -15.03 55.65
CA VAL A 132 -25.42 -15.29 55.38
C VAL A 132 -26.24 -14.04 55.69
N ARG A 133 -26.06 -13.43 56.87
CA ARG A 133 -26.71 -12.15 57.22
C ARG A 133 -26.32 -10.98 56.33
N ALA A 134 -25.10 -10.97 55.79
CA ALA A 134 -24.67 -9.91 54.88
C ALA A 134 -25.36 -10.04 53.50
N TYR A 135 -25.68 -11.26 53.07
CA TYR A 135 -26.51 -11.50 51.90
C TYR A 135 -28.00 -11.28 52.18
N GLU A 136 -28.55 -11.73 53.31
CA GLU A 136 -29.93 -11.41 53.72
C GLU A 136 -30.17 -9.88 53.66
N MET A 137 -29.28 -9.09 54.27
CA MET A 137 -29.33 -7.61 54.21
C MET A 137 -29.27 -7.02 52.78
N LEU A 138 -28.67 -7.70 51.81
CA LEU A 138 -28.58 -7.24 50.42
C LEU A 138 -29.77 -7.71 49.57
N GLU A 139 -30.37 -8.86 49.93
CA GLU A 139 -31.54 -9.44 49.30
C GLU A 139 -32.80 -8.63 49.69
N ASP A 140 -32.91 -8.26 50.97
CA ASP A 140 -33.90 -7.28 51.49
C ASP A 140 -33.81 -5.93 50.77
N GLN A 141 -32.60 -5.52 50.36
CA GLN A 141 -32.33 -4.27 49.63
C GLN A 141 -32.54 -4.40 48.11
N GLY A 142 -32.89 -5.59 47.60
CA GLY A 142 -33.02 -5.86 46.15
C GLY A 142 -31.72 -5.74 45.35
N LEU A 143 -30.57 -5.71 46.04
CA LEU A 143 -29.23 -5.60 45.47
C LEU A 143 -28.63 -6.96 45.10
N ILE A 144 -29.22 -8.06 45.56
CA ILE A 144 -28.91 -9.42 45.09
C ILE A 144 -30.19 -10.21 44.81
N GLU A 145 -30.02 -11.36 44.17
CA GLU A 145 -31.06 -12.33 43.86
C GLU A 145 -30.51 -13.76 44.06
N THR A 146 -31.08 -14.51 45.00
CA THR A 146 -30.76 -15.92 45.25
C THR A 146 -31.61 -16.82 44.34
N ARG A 147 -31.00 -17.35 43.29
CA ARG A 147 -31.64 -18.30 42.36
C ARG A 147 -31.42 -19.75 42.81
N PRO A 148 -32.48 -20.54 43.09
CA PRO A 148 -32.35 -21.94 43.49
C PRO A 148 -31.45 -22.76 42.56
N ALA A 149 -30.55 -23.56 43.13
CA ALA A 149 -29.47 -24.32 42.46
C ALA A 149 -28.47 -23.52 41.58
N SER A 150 -28.79 -22.29 41.18
CA SER A 150 -27.97 -21.45 40.31
C SER A 150 -27.04 -20.51 41.09
N GLY A 151 -27.43 -20.07 42.28
CA GLY A 151 -26.59 -19.29 43.21
C GLY A 151 -27.06 -17.85 43.39
N ILE A 152 -26.17 -17.00 43.92
CA ILE A 152 -26.46 -15.61 44.29
C ILE A 152 -25.93 -14.68 43.19
N PHE A 153 -26.75 -13.74 42.73
CA PHE A 153 -26.41 -12.82 41.64
C PHE A 153 -26.60 -11.37 42.06
N ALA A 154 -25.70 -10.48 41.65
CA ALA A 154 -25.84 -9.04 41.83
C ALA A 154 -27.02 -8.49 41.02
N ARG A 155 -27.84 -7.63 41.64
CA ARG A 155 -29.02 -6.99 41.05
C ARG A 155 -28.99 -5.48 41.35
N ARG A 156 -29.73 -4.69 40.57
CA ARG A 156 -30.00 -3.28 40.87
C ARG A 156 -31.50 -3.03 40.70
N PRO A 157 -32.17 -2.31 41.61
CA PRO A 157 -33.56 -1.92 41.42
C PRO A 157 -33.75 -1.10 40.14
N ALA A 158 -34.80 -1.42 39.36
CA ALA A 158 -35.05 -0.82 38.04
C ALA A 158 -35.41 0.68 38.08
N THR A 159 -35.62 1.25 39.26
CA THR A 159 -35.87 2.68 39.49
C THR A 159 -34.62 3.55 39.41
N GLN A 160 -33.42 2.95 39.36
CA GLN A 160 -32.18 3.69 39.08
C GLN A 160 -31.84 3.61 37.59
N VAL A 161 -32.12 4.72 36.88
CA VAL A 161 -31.52 5.07 35.58
C VAL A 161 -30.02 4.78 35.62
N PRO A 162 -29.38 4.27 34.54
CA PRO A 162 -27.94 4.07 34.50
C PRO A 162 -27.23 5.33 34.98
N ALA A 163 -26.48 5.21 36.07
CA ALA A 163 -25.79 6.35 36.65
C ALA A 163 -24.92 7.01 35.57
N PRO A 164 -24.96 8.35 35.41
CA PRO A 164 -24.01 9.01 34.52
C PRO A 164 -22.61 8.58 34.95
N THR A 165 -21.70 8.40 33.98
CA THR A 165 -20.30 8.07 34.27
C THR A 165 -19.76 9.08 35.26
N VAL A 166 -19.65 8.66 36.54
CA VAL A 166 -19.29 9.54 37.65
C VAL A 166 -17.93 10.12 37.29
N PRO A 167 -17.81 11.45 37.09
CA PRO A 167 -16.52 12.07 36.86
C PRO A 167 -15.62 11.64 38.01
N LEU A 168 -14.42 11.14 37.72
CA LEU A 168 -13.46 10.82 38.76
C LEU A 168 -13.34 12.07 39.64
N PRO A 169 -13.65 12.00 40.94
CA PRO A 169 -13.79 13.20 41.77
C PRO A 169 -12.48 13.96 41.70
N GLU A 170 -12.57 15.25 41.32
CA GLU A 170 -11.38 16.04 41.05
C GLU A 170 -10.44 15.97 42.27
N PRO A 171 -9.15 15.63 42.07
CA PRO A 171 -8.23 15.50 43.19
C PRO A 171 -8.19 16.82 43.95
N PRO A 172 -8.22 16.80 45.30
CA PRO A 172 -8.13 18.03 46.10
C PRO A 172 -6.98 18.90 45.63
N GLY A 173 -7.25 20.20 45.42
CA GLY A 173 -6.50 21.09 44.52
C GLY A 173 -5.00 21.25 44.79
N ASP A 174 -4.53 20.88 45.98
CA ASP A 174 -3.13 20.93 46.39
C ASP A 174 -2.33 19.66 46.10
N ARG A 175 -2.92 18.63 45.46
CA ARG A 175 -2.16 17.43 45.07
C ARG A 175 -1.16 17.76 43.96
N PRO A 176 0.16 17.58 44.17
CA PRO A 176 1.14 17.81 43.12
C PRO A 176 0.85 16.89 41.94
N ALA A 177 0.74 17.48 40.75
CA ALA A 177 0.44 16.73 39.54
C ALA A 177 1.52 15.67 39.29
N MET A 178 1.10 14.41 39.11
CA MET A 178 2.02 13.33 38.75
C MET A 178 2.83 13.72 37.51
N PRO A 179 4.18 13.67 37.55
CA PRO A 179 5.00 14.13 36.44
C PRO A 179 4.68 13.29 35.20
N ARG A 180 4.16 13.94 34.16
CA ARG A 180 3.88 13.26 32.89
C ARG A 180 5.22 12.84 32.26
N PRO A 181 5.43 11.55 31.96
CA PRO A 181 6.66 11.12 31.30
C PRO A 181 6.78 11.80 29.93
N GLN A 182 8.00 12.21 29.56
CA GLN A 182 8.25 12.74 28.23
C GLN A 182 8.08 11.61 27.21
N ALA A 183 7.06 11.73 26.36
CA ALA A 183 6.87 10.82 25.24
C ALA A 183 7.90 11.09 24.13
N PRO A 184 8.36 10.07 23.39
CA PRO A 184 9.20 10.28 22.20
C PRO A 184 8.50 11.22 21.21
N ALA A 185 9.23 12.23 20.72
CA ALA A 185 8.65 13.26 19.84
C ALA A 185 8.10 12.70 18.51
N ARG A 186 8.60 11.53 18.08
CA ARG A 186 8.29 10.90 16.79
C ARG A 186 8.19 9.38 16.98
N VAL A 187 7.21 8.75 16.33
CA VAL A 187 6.99 7.30 16.35
C VAL A 187 6.50 6.83 14.98
N GLN A 188 6.91 5.63 14.54
CA GLN A 188 6.39 5.05 13.30
C GLN A 188 4.95 4.55 13.51
N ARG A 189 4.03 4.93 12.61
CA ARG A 189 2.67 4.38 12.59
C ARG A 189 2.57 3.22 11.58
N LEU A 190 2.69 1.99 12.08
CA LEU A 190 2.56 0.76 11.28
C LEU A 190 1.10 0.29 11.10
N VAL A 191 0.18 0.76 11.92
CA VAL A 191 -1.26 0.48 11.78
C VAL A 191 -1.88 1.58 10.92
N ASN A 192 -2.52 1.18 9.82
CA ASN A 192 -3.30 2.07 8.97
C ASN A 192 -4.80 1.81 9.24
N ASP A 193 -5.41 2.65 10.07
CA ASP A 193 -6.83 2.55 10.44
C ASP A 193 -7.78 2.69 9.22
N GLY A 194 -7.29 3.26 8.12
CA GLY A 194 -7.99 3.35 6.83
C GLY A 194 -7.84 2.12 5.92
N ALA A 195 -6.99 1.12 6.26
CA ALA A 195 -6.66 0.02 5.36
C ALA A 195 -7.90 -0.79 4.91
N GLY A 196 -8.84 -1.05 5.82
CA GLY A 196 -10.11 -1.73 5.51
C GLY A 196 -11.03 -0.96 4.55
N ARG A 197 -10.71 0.31 4.24
CA ARG A 197 -11.43 1.13 3.26
C ARG A 197 -10.78 1.10 1.86
N LEU A 198 -9.61 0.51 1.67
CA LEU A 198 -8.95 0.43 0.36
C LEU A 198 -9.49 -0.74 -0.50
N SER A 199 -9.47 -0.59 -1.83
CA SER A 199 -9.75 -1.65 -2.81
C SER A 199 -8.47 -2.32 -3.30
N PHE A 200 -7.43 -1.51 -3.52
CA PHE A 200 -6.09 -1.91 -3.91
C PHE A 200 -5.11 -1.17 -2.98
N ASP A 201 -4.19 -1.87 -2.35
CA ASP A 201 -3.35 -1.34 -1.27
C ASP A 201 -1.90 -1.74 -1.49
N PHE A 202 -1.09 -0.81 -2.02
CA PHE A 202 0.32 -0.99 -2.33
C PHE A 202 1.23 -0.69 -1.12
N PHE A 203 0.83 -1.12 0.09
CA PHE A 203 1.60 -0.86 1.31
C PHE A 203 2.95 -1.60 1.30
N PRO A 204 4.08 -0.90 1.56
CA PRO A 204 5.42 -1.45 1.38
C PRO A 204 5.71 -2.69 2.25
N GLY A 205 6.24 -3.73 1.61
CA GLY A 205 6.72 -4.95 2.26
C GLY A 205 5.66 -5.64 3.14
N ARG A 206 4.41 -5.73 2.67
CA ARG A 206 3.38 -6.62 3.22
C ARG A 206 3.33 -7.89 2.35
N PRO A 207 3.54 -9.11 2.91
CA PRO A 207 3.44 -10.34 2.13
C PRO A 207 2.01 -10.70 1.70
N ASP A 208 1.90 -11.54 0.68
CA ASP A 208 0.62 -12.13 0.24
C ASP A 208 0.13 -13.15 1.28
N ALA A 209 -0.98 -12.82 1.95
CA ALA A 209 -1.58 -13.70 2.96
C ALA A 209 -2.05 -15.05 2.40
N GLY A 210 -2.35 -15.12 1.09
CA GLY A 210 -2.71 -16.36 0.39
C GLY A 210 -1.54 -17.34 0.25
N LEU A 211 -0.30 -16.85 0.33
CA LEU A 211 0.90 -17.71 0.33
C LEU A 211 1.20 -18.34 1.70
N PHE A 212 0.64 -17.82 2.80
CA PHE A 212 1.00 -18.29 4.14
C PHE A 212 0.70 -19.80 4.30
N PRO A 213 1.66 -20.63 4.75
CA PRO A 213 1.57 -22.09 4.68
C PRO A 213 0.69 -22.70 5.80
N ILE A 214 -0.51 -22.17 6.00
CA ILE A 214 -1.40 -22.40 7.16
C ILE A 214 -1.68 -23.89 7.46
N LYS A 215 -1.79 -24.74 6.42
CA LYS A 215 -1.98 -26.19 6.57
C LYS A 215 -0.74 -26.87 7.19
N THR A 216 0.46 -26.47 6.76
CA THR A 216 1.72 -26.95 7.33
C THR A 216 1.95 -26.35 8.72
N TRP A 217 1.72 -25.05 8.91
CA TRP A 217 1.89 -24.38 10.20
C TRP A 217 1.04 -25.03 11.29
N ARG A 218 -0.25 -25.31 11.00
CA ARG A 218 -1.16 -26.04 11.90
C ARG A 218 -0.65 -27.44 12.25
N ARG A 219 -0.19 -28.21 11.25
CA ARG A 219 0.38 -29.56 11.44
C ARG A 219 1.62 -29.52 12.32
N LEU A 220 2.48 -28.52 12.15
CA LEU A 220 3.67 -28.34 12.97
C LEU A 220 3.33 -27.93 14.41
N ILE A 221 2.37 -27.02 14.62
CA ILE A 221 1.84 -26.70 15.97
C ILE A 221 1.34 -27.98 16.66
N GLN A 222 0.48 -28.76 15.99
CA GLN A 222 -0.06 -30.01 16.53
C GLN A 222 1.05 -31.01 16.88
N SER A 223 1.99 -31.24 15.96
CA SER A 223 3.12 -32.15 16.16
C SER A 223 4.06 -31.70 17.29
N THR A 224 4.27 -30.40 17.47
CA THR A 224 5.08 -29.84 18.55
C THR A 224 4.37 -29.97 19.91
N LEU A 225 3.06 -29.69 19.98
CA LEU A 225 2.27 -29.89 21.20
C LEU A 225 2.23 -31.37 21.64
N SER A 226 2.03 -32.29 20.70
CA SER A 226 2.01 -33.74 20.98
C SER A 226 3.36 -34.33 21.42
N ARG A 227 4.49 -33.63 21.18
CA ARG A 227 5.85 -34.10 21.54
C ARG A 227 6.32 -33.66 22.93
N GLY A 228 5.39 -33.31 23.82
CA GLY A 228 5.70 -32.98 25.23
C GLY A 228 5.97 -31.50 25.48
N ALA A 229 5.18 -30.60 24.87
CA ALA A 229 5.38 -29.14 24.96
C ALA A 229 5.24 -28.51 26.36
N ALA A 230 4.71 -29.24 27.35
CA ALA A 230 4.30 -28.65 28.64
C ALA A 230 5.39 -27.85 29.37
N PRO A 231 6.66 -28.30 29.48
CA PRO A 231 7.71 -27.50 30.15
C PRO A 231 7.97 -26.17 29.44
N GLY A 232 8.10 -26.19 28.11
CA GLY A 232 8.37 -24.99 27.31
C GLY A 232 7.22 -23.98 27.29
N LEU A 233 6.00 -24.40 27.61
CA LEU A 233 4.83 -23.52 27.74
C LEU A 233 4.69 -22.88 29.13
N VAL A 234 5.44 -23.33 30.14
CA VAL A 234 5.32 -22.84 31.54
C VAL A 234 6.64 -22.34 32.14
N GLN A 235 7.75 -22.41 31.40
CA GLN A 235 9.08 -21.99 31.83
C GLN A 235 9.63 -20.91 30.89
N TYR A 236 10.37 -19.95 31.45
CA TYR A 236 11.23 -19.08 30.64
C TYR A 236 12.31 -19.93 29.96
N SER A 237 12.56 -19.66 28.69
CA SER A 237 13.66 -20.24 27.92
C SER A 237 14.90 -19.35 28.00
N ASP A 238 16.01 -19.80 27.41
CA ASP A 238 17.17 -18.95 27.11
C ASP A 238 16.71 -17.60 26.49
N PRO A 239 17.09 -16.43 27.05
CA PRO A 239 16.71 -15.13 26.49
C PRO A 239 17.21 -14.88 25.06
N ALA A 240 18.28 -15.56 24.63
CA ALA A 240 18.73 -15.58 23.24
C ALA A 240 17.79 -16.36 22.30
N GLY A 241 16.78 -17.05 22.83
CA GLY A 241 15.87 -17.91 22.09
C GLY A 241 16.33 -19.36 21.98
N LEU A 242 15.45 -20.20 21.46
CA LEU A 242 15.63 -21.66 21.50
C LEU A 242 16.86 -22.11 20.69
N PRO A 243 17.78 -22.92 21.27
CA PRO A 243 18.97 -23.41 20.56
C PRO A 243 18.67 -24.11 19.23
N VAL A 244 17.56 -24.85 19.14
CA VAL A 244 17.11 -25.52 17.90
C VAL A 244 16.68 -24.54 16.81
N LEU A 245 16.17 -23.35 17.18
CA LEU A 245 15.85 -22.28 16.23
C LEU A 245 17.13 -21.55 15.81
N ARG A 246 18.00 -21.20 16.76
CA ARG A 246 19.29 -20.54 16.50
C ARG A 246 20.17 -21.34 15.54
N ALA A 247 20.26 -22.66 15.73
CA ALA A 247 20.96 -23.55 14.82
C ALA A 247 20.30 -23.61 13.43
N ALA A 248 18.97 -23.62 13.35
CA ALA A 248 18.24 -23.60 12.07
C ALA A 248 18.44 -22.27 11.30
N ILE A 249 18.48 -21.14 12.01
CA ILE A 249 18.78 -19.82 11.47
C ILE A 249 20.23 -19.77 10.95
N ALA A 250 21.20 -20.24 11.75
CA ALA A 250 22.62 -20.26 11.34
C ALA A 250 22.84 -21.07 10.05
N GLY A 251 22.24 -22.27 9.93
CA GLY A 251 22.35 -23.09 8.72
C GLY A 251 21.66 -22.49 7.49
N HIS A 252 20.54 -21.78 7.68
CA HIS A 252 19.88 -21.02 6.62
C HIS A 252 20.74 -19.84 6.14
N LEU A 253 21.27 -19.03 7.07
CA LEU A 253 22.17 -17.91 6.77
C LEU A 253 23.43 -18.33 6.01
N ALA A 254 24.05 -19.44 6.41
CA ALA A 254 25.25 -19.96 5.75
C ALA A 254 24.99 -20.30 4.28
N THR A 255 23.80 -20.82 3.99
CA THR A 255 23.38 -21.21 2.63
C THR A 255 22.90 -20.04 1.78
N TRP A 256 22.18 -19.07 2.38
CA TRP A 256 21.51 -17.99 1.62
C TRP A 256 22.33 -16.69 1.55
N ARG A 257 23.11 -16.37 2.59
CA ARG A 257 23.77 -15.06 2.75
C ARG A 257 25.29 -15.13 2.94
N GLY A 258 25.85 -16.34 3.00
CA GLY A 258 27.28 -16.57 3.24
C GLY A 258 27.74 -16.32 4.67
N ILE A 259 26.82 -15.98 5.60
CA ILE A 259 27.13 -15.79 7.01
C ILE A 259 27.01 -17.15 7.70
N ALA A 260 28.11 -17.73 8.15
CA ALA A 260 28.13 -18.98 8.92
C ALA A 260 28.43 -18.71 10.41
N PRO A 261 27.47 -18.20 11.20
CA PRO A 261 27.70 -17.93 12.60
C PRO A 261 27.65 -19.21 13.43
N ASP A 262 28.42 -19.24 14.51
CA ASP A 262 28.12 -20.13 15.63
C ASP A 262 26.71 -19.82 16.19
N PRO A 263 25.85 -20.82 16.45
CA PRO A 263 24.52 -20.62 17.04
C PRO A 263 24.49 -19.93 18.42
N GLY A 264 25.62 -19.87 19.14
CA GLY A 264 25.81 -19.00 20.31
C GLY A 264 25.65 -17.51 20.01
N ARG A 265 26.06 -17.07 18.81
CA ARG A 265 26.00 -15.67 18.36
C ARG A 265 24.65 -15.21 17.82
N VAL A 266 23.70 -16.14 17.66
CA VAL A 266 22.35 -15.86 17.14
C VAL A 266 21.41 -15.58 18.32
N ILE A 267 20.80 -14.40 18.33
CA ILE A 267 19.78 -14.00 19.31
C ILE A 267 18.45 -13.84 18.57
N VAL A 268 17.42 -14.59 18.97
CA VAL A 268 16.08 -14.50 18.41
C VAL A 268 15.39 -13.24 18.93
N THR A 269 14.81 -12.46 18.03
CA THR A 269 14.19 -11.17 18.34
C THR A 269 12.72 -11.12 17.97
N HIS A 270 11.97 -10.22 18.58
CA HIS A 270 10.58 -9.90 18.19
C HIS A 270 10.49 -9.06 16.90
N GLY A 271 11.32 -9.38 15.91
CA GLY A 271 11.57 -8.61 14.69
C GLY A 271 12.61 -7.49 14.88
N ILE A 272 13.06 -6.92 13.76
CA ILE A 272 14.14 -5.92 13.65
C ILE A 272 14.06 -4.80 14.70
N GLN A 273 12.87 -4.28 15.00
CA GLN A 273 12.67 -3.23 16.03
C GLN A 273 13.23 -3.57 17.42
N GLU A 274 13.21 -4.84 17.82
CA GLU A 274 13.86 -5.26 19.07
C GLU A 274 15.39 -5.35 18.91
N GLY A 275 15.90 -5.79 17.76
CA GLY A 275 17.33 -5.78 17.45
C GLY A 275 17.93 -4.37 17.42
N LEU A 276 17.21 -3.42 16.82
CA LEU A 276 17.53 -1.98 16.87
C LEU A 276 17.48 -1.44 18.30
N SER A 277 16.49 -1.86 19.10
CA SER A 277 16.40 -1.48 20.51
C SER A 277 17.54 -2.04 21.37
N ILE A 278 18.04 -3.24 21.05
CA ILE A 278 19.22 -3.85 21.69
C ILE A 278 20.48 -3.07 21.28
N ALA A 279 20.71 -2.85 19.98
CA ALA A 279 21.86 -2.10 19.48
C ALA A 279 21.90 -0.66 20.03
N ALA A 280 20.77 0.04 20.05
CA ALA A 280 20.67 1.37 20.64
C ALA A 280 21.04 1.37 22.14
N ARG A 281 20.58 0.39 22.92
CA ARG A 281 20.90 0.26 24.36
C ARG A 281 22.33 -0.19 24.65
N LEU A 282 23.04 -0.76 23.68
CA LEU A 282 24.46 -1.14 23.81
C LEU A 282 25.41 0.04 23.51
N PHE A 283 25.00 0.97 22.66
CA PHE A 283 25.91 1.95 22.04
C PHE A 283 25.51 3.42 22.15
N LEU A 284 24.23 3.73 22.41
CA LEU A 284 23.67 5.07 22.24
C LEU A 284 23.14 5.67 23.55
N GLY A 285 23.36 6.97 23.68
CA GLY A 285 22.90 7.87 24.74
C GLY A 285 23.18 9.32 24.33
N PRO A 286 22.95 10.31 25.20
CA PRO A 286 23.02 11.74 24.83
C PRO A 286 24.35 12.18 24.20
N ASP A 287 25.48 11.65 24.68
CA ASP A 287 26.82 12.01 24.20
C ASP A 287 27.29 11.18 22.98
N ALA A 288 26.49 10.19 22.54
CA ALA A 288 26.84 9.32 21.43
C ALA A 288 26.45 9.92 20.08
N ALA A 289 27.18 9.55 19.03
CA ALA A 289 26.81 9.79 17.64
C ALA A 289 26.47 8.48 16.94
N ALA A 290 25.41 8.50 16.11
CA ALA A 290 25.00 7.41 15.25
C ALA A 290 24.87 7.88 13.80
N VAL A 291 25.31 7.07 12.85
CA VAL A 291 25.08 7.28 11.41
C VAL A 291 23.80 6.56 10.97
N VAL A 292 23.01 7.21 10.12
CA VAL A 292 21.91 6.58 9.37
C VAL A 292 21.97 6.99 7.90
N GLU A 293 21.53 6.09 7.02
CA GLU A 293 21.21 6.41 5.62
C GLU A 293 20.17 7.56 5.52
N ASN A 294 20.13 8.25 4.39
CA ASN A 294 19.14 9.28 4.12
C ASN A 294 18.66 9.26 2.65
N PRO A 295 17.37 8.98 2.38
CA PRO A 295 16.35 8.53 3.34
C PRO A 295 16.64 7.16 3.97
N CYS A 296 16.08 6.90 5.16
CA CYS A 296 16.13 5.60 5.84
C CYS A 296 14.77 5.18 6.41
N TYR A 297 14.70 3.98 6.95
CA TYR A 297 13.57 3.48 7.74
C TYR A 297 13.30 4.31 9.00
N GLN A 298 12.06 4.83 9.15
CA GLN A 298 11.63 5.60 10.33
C GLN A 298 11.89 4.86 11.65
N GLY A 299 11.66 3.54 11.65
CA GLY A 299 11.82 2.74 12.87
C GLY A 299 13.27 2.61 13.34
N ALA A 300 14.26 2.85 12.48
CA ALA A 300 15.66 2.96 12.91
C ALA A 300 15.96 4.37 13.39
N SER A 301 15.68 5.38 12.56
CA SER A 301 15.95 6.79 12.88
C SER A 301 15.29 7.22 14.19
N PHE A 302 14.00 6.94 14.39
CA PHE A 302 13.28 7.38 15.59
C PHE A 302 13.68 6.60 16.84
N ALA A 303 14.10 5.33 16.70
CA ALA A 303 14.60 4.54 17.82
C ALA A 303 15.95 5.06 18.33
N PHE A 304 16.80 5.58 17.43
CA PHE A 304 18.08 6.19 17.81
C PHE A 304 17.88 7.64 18.32
N GLU A 305 17.03 8.44 17.65
CA GLU A 305 16.61 9.78 18.12
C GLU A 305 16.06 9.73 19.56
N ALA A 306 15.30 8.67 19.91
CA ALA A 306 14.74 8.49 21.25
C ALA A 306 15.78 8.18 22.37
N THR A 307 17.05 7.94 22.04
CA THR A 307 18.13 7.83 23.05
C THR A 307 18.80 9.16 23.40
N GLY A 308 18.45 10.24 22.68
CA GLY A 308 19.13 11.52 22.75
C GLY A 308 20.43 11.61 21.95
N ALA A 309 20.85 10.51 21.29
CA ALA A 309 22.07 10.49 20.48
C ALA A 309 21.99 11.42 19.25
N ARG A 310 23.14 11.99 18.88
CA ARG A 310 23.28 12.81 17.66
C ARG A 310 23.22 11.92 16.42
N ILE A 311 22.26 12.20 15.54
CA ILE A 311 22.03 11.43 14.31
C ILE A 311 22.67 12.12 13.11
N GLU A 312 23.79 11.58 12.65
CA GLU A 312 24.46 11.97 11.41
C GLU A 312 23.76 11.30 10.23
N ARG A 313 23.33 12.09 9.24
CA ARG A 313 22.54 11.61 8.09
C ARG A 313 23.39 11.60 6.83
N VAL A 314 23.62 10.40 6.29
CA VAL A 314 24.49 10.18 5.14
C VAL A 314 23.63 9.88 3.91
N PRO A 315 23.72 10.67 2.82
CA PRO A 315 22.89 10.46 1.64
C PRO A 315 23.15 9.09 0.99
N VAL A 316 22.13 8.61 0.27
CA VAL A 316 22.22 7.44 -0.62
C VAL A 316 22.06 7.86 -2.08
N ASP A 317 22.73 7.17 -2.99
CA ASP A 317 22.58 7.28 -4.44
C ASP A 317 22.26 5.91 -5.06
N GLU A 318 22.38 5.76 -6.38
CA GLU A 318 22.09 4.51 -7.11
C GLU A 318 22.99 3.32 -6.69
N GLU A 319 24.14 3.58 -6.07
CA GLU A 319 25.06 2.58 -5.50
C GLU A 319 24.91 2.44 -3.97
N GLY A 320 23.90 3.09 -3.36
CA GLY A 320 23.62 3.06 -1.92
C GLY A 320 24.30 4.19 -1.13
N LEU A 321 24.56 3.97 0.17
CA LEU A 321 25.18 4.96 1.06
C LEU A 321 26.50 5.53 0.49
N MET A 322 26.61 6.86 0.47
CA MET A 322 27.78 7.59 0.02
C MET A 322 28.88 7.57 1.10
N VAL A 323 29.81 6.61 0.98
CA VAL A 323 30.84 6.30 1.99
C VAL A 323 31.80 7.48 2.22
N GLU A 324 32.06 8.28 1.20
CA GLU A 324 32.89 9.48 1.27
C GLU A 324 32.20 10.66 1.98
N ARG A 325 30.93 10.51 2.33
CA ARG A 325 30.16 11.44 3.20
C ARG A 325 30.09 10.99 4.66
N LEU A 326 30.69 9.86 5.03
CA LEU A 326 30.76 9.42 6.42
C LEU A 326 31.63 10.38 7.26
N PRO A 327 31.25 10.65 8.53
CA PRO A 327 32.02 11.54 9.40
C PRO A 327 33.38 10.93 9.76
N ALA A 328 34.41 11.78 9.87
CA ALA A 328 35.75 11.38 10.32
C ALA A 328 35.91 11.35 11.85
N GLY A 329 34.93 11.88 12.60
CA GLY A 329 34.91 11.86 14.06
C GLY A 329 34.41 10.53 14.65
N PRO A 330 34.42 10.39 15.99
CA PRO A 330 33.93 9.19 16.65
C PRO A 330 32.42 9.01 16.43
N VAL A 331 32.04 7.79 16.05
CA VAL A 331 30.65 7.33 15.89
C VAL A 331 30.56 5.96 16.57
N ALA A 332 29.50 5.72 17.34
CA ALA A 332 29.32 4.46 18.05
C ALA A 332 28.65 3.38 17.16
N LEU A 333 27.72 3.80 16.30
CA LEU A 333 26.85 2.90 15.53
C LEU A 333 26.52 3.49 14.15
N ALA A 334 26.45 2.66 13.11
CA ALA A 334 25.96 3.06 11.79
C ALA A 334 24.90 2.07 11.28
N TYR A 335 23.70 2.56 10.93
CA TYR A 335 22.61 1.75 10.37
C TYR A 335 22.59 1.82 8.85
N VAL A 336 22.57 0.65 8.21
CA VAL A 336 22.54 0.50 6.74
C VAL A 336 21.58 -0.62 6.30
N THR A 337 21.01 -0.48 5.11
CA THR A 337 20.13 -1.48 4.47
C THR A 337 20.75 -2.00 3.16
N PRO A 338 21.95 -2.62 3.21
CA PRO A 338 22.85 -2.69 2.06
C PRO A 338 22.37 -3.61 0.94
N SER A 339 21.59 -4.66 1.24
CA SER A 339 21.05 -5.57 0.23
C SER A 339 20.06 -4.88 -0.70
N HIS A 340 19.17 -4.06 -0.13
CA HIS A 340 18.07 -3.40 -0.82
C HIS A 340 17.65 -2.19 0.05
N GLN A 341 18.05 -0.99 -0.35
CA GLN A 341 17.99 0.21 0.48
C GLN A 341 16.53 0.58 0.81
N TYR A 342 16.20 0.89 2.07
CA TYR A 342 14.86 1.34 2.42
C TYR A 342 14.78 2.88 2.55
N PRO A 343 14.09 3.61 1.65
CA PRO A 343 13.10 3.14 0.67
C PRO A 343 13.56 2.99 -0.79
N THR A 344 14.75 3.48 -1.20
CA THR A 344 15.05 3.68 -2.64
C THR A 344 15.13 2.36 -3.42
N GLY A 345 15.64 1.31 -2.78
CA GLY A 345 15.90 0.02 -3.38
C GLY A 345 17.23 -0.07 -4.13
N ALA A 346 18.12 0.94 -3.99
CA ALA A 346 19.52 0.80 -4.38
C ALA A 346 20.19 -0.38 -3.63
N SER A 347 21.24 -0.98 -4.20
CA SER A 347 22.01 -2.03 -3.50
C SER A 347 23.43 -1.52 -3.26
N LEU A 348 23.91 -1.58 -2.01
CA LEU A 348 25.20 -1.02 -1.63
C LEU A 348 26.31 -1.71 -2.42
N ALA A 349 26.95 -0.97 -3.34
CA ALA A 349 27.96 -1.50 -4.25
C ALA A 349 29.12 -2.15 -3.49
N LEU A 350 29.73 -3.19 -4.06
CA LEU A 350 30.75 -3.99 -3.35
C LEU A 350 31.93 -3.14 -2.86
N HIS A 351 32.41 -2.18 -3.66
CA HIS A 351 33.48 -1.28 -3.26
C HIS A 351 33.08 -0.38 -2.07
N ARG A 352 31.79 0.02 -1.98
CA ARG A 352 31.24 0.78 -0.85
C ARG A 352 31.07 -0.10 0.40
N ARG A 353 30.72 -1.38 0.26
CA ARG A 353 30.74 -2.35 1.38
C ARG A 353 32.14 -2.43 2.01
N HIS A 354 33.19 -2.53 1.19
CA HIS A 354 34.58 -2.48 1.67
C HIS A 354 34.90 -1.14 2.36
N GLY A 355 34.64 0.00 1.69
CA GLY A 355 34.93 1.32 2.24
C GLY A 355 34.22 1.63 3.56
N LEU A 356 32.99 1.15 3.74
CA LEU A 356 32.21 1.24 4.98
C LEU A 356 32.79 0.37 6.11
N VAL A 357 33.22 -0.86 5.80
CA VAL A 357 33.92 -1.74 6.76
C VAL A 357 35.24 -1.12 7.20
N ASP A 358 36.02 -0.56 6.26
CA ASP A 358 37.29 0.08 6.58
C ASP A 358 37.08 1.38 7.36
N TRP A 359 36.00 2.14 7.10
CA TRP A 359 35.60 3.29 7.91
C TRP A 359 35.23 2.87 9.33
N ALA A 360 34.42 1.82 9.50
CA ALA A 360 34.00 1.31 10.81
C ALA A 360 35.21 0.89 11.66
N ARG A 361 36.14 0.13 11.07
CA ARG A 361 37.39 -0.28 11.73
C ARG A 361 38.34 0.89 12.04
N ARG A 362 38.32 1.98 11.28
CA ARG A 362 39.11 3.20 11.57
C ARG A 362 38.49 4.07 12.68
N THR A 363 37.16 4.15 12.76
CA THR A 363 36.44 5.00 13.73
C THR A 363 36.09 4.29 15.03
N GLY A 364 36.12 2.95 15.05
CA GLY A 364 35.62 2.14 16.16
C GLY A 364 34.09 1.94 16.17
N ALA A 365 33.40 2.37 15.11
CA ALA A 365 31.96 2.24 14.98
C ALA A 365 31.54 0.78 14.74
N TYR A 366 30.41 0.38 15.32
CA TYR A 366 29.74 -0.87 14.95
C TYR A 366 28.75 -0.63 13.80
N LEU A 367 28.62 -1.61 12.91
CA LEU A 367 27.67 -1.59 11.80
C LEU A 367 26.39 -2.34 12.21
N VAL A 368 25.22 -1.81 11.85
CA VAL A 368 23.93 -2.51 11.90
C VAL A 368 23.48 -2.74 10.47
N GLU A 369 23.62 -3.98 10.00
CA GLU A 369 23.14 -4.43 8.69
C GLU A 369 21.69 -4.90 8.85
N ASP A 370 20.72 -4.08 8.42
CA ASP A 370 19.30 -4.42 8.48
C ASP A 370 18.84 -5.05 7.17
N ASP A 371 18.57 -6.35 7.22
CA ASP A 371 18.39 -7.19 6.06
C ASP A 371 16.97 -7.79 6.04
N TYR A 372 16.03 -6.92 5.67
CA TYR A 372 14.60 -7.16 5.86
C TYR A 372 13.93 -7.99 4.76
N ASP A 373 14.42 -7.98 3.51
CA ASP A 373 13.79 -8.67 2.37
C ASP A 373 14.74 -9.36 1.36
N SER A 374 16.02 -9.60 1.72
CA SER A 374 17.02 -10.25 0.85
C SER A 374 16.69 -11.68 0.38
N ASP A 375 15.73 -12.36 1.00
CA ASP A 375 15.12 -13.61 0.49
C ASP A 375 14.57 -13.45 -0.95
N PHE A 376 14.33 -12.20 -1.39
CA PHE A 376 13.64 -11.83 -2.62
C PHE A 376 14.53 -11.10 -3.64
N GLN A 377 15.81 -11.48 -3.78
CA GLN A 377 16.60 -11.07 -4.94
C GLN A 377 15.95 -11.62 -6.22
N TYR A 378 15.63 -10.78 -7.21
CA TYR A 378 15.09 -11.27 -8.48
C TYR A 378 16.19 -11.50 -9.50
N ASP A 379 17.01 -10.49 -9.75
CA ASP A 379 17.93 -10.49 -10.89
C ASP A 379 19.39 -10.45 -10.42
N GLY A 380 20.25 -11.20 -11.14
CA GLY A 380 21.63 -11.46 -10.72
C GLY A 380 21.77 -12.37 -9.50
N SER A 381 22.99 -12.44 -8.96
CA SER A 381 23.28 -13.02 -7.64
C SER A 381 23.24 -11.90 -6.58
N PRO A 382 22.72 -12.14 -5.36
CA PRO A 382 22.87 -11.18 -4.28
C PRO A 382 24.34 -10.96 -3.93
N LEU A 383 24.68 -9.76 -3.47
CA LEU A 383 26.00 -9.45 -2.93
C LEU A 383 26.21 -10.08 -1.53
N PRO A 384 27.46 -10.42 -1.14
CA PRO A 384 27.75 -10.90 0.21
C PRO A 384 27.31 -9.90 1.28
N ALA A 385 26.73 -10.41 2.37
CA ALA A 385 26.40 -9.61 3.54
C ALA A 385 27.67 -8.96 4.15
N ILE A 386 27.55 -7.74 4.65
CA ILE A 386 28.63 -7.05 5.36
C ILE A 386 29.06 -7.88 6.57
N ALA A 387 28.14 -8.52 7.27
CA ALA A 387 28.42 -9.42 8.39
C ALA A 387 29.18 -10.70 8.01
N ALA A 388 29.26 -11.06 6.72
CA ALA A 388 30.17 -12.12 6.25
C ALA A 388 31.60 -11.58 6.00
N MET A 389 31.73 -10.28 5.67
CA MET A 389 33.00 -9.59 5.42
C MET A 389 33.65 -9.04 6.70
N ALA A 390 32.82 -8.63 7.66
CA ALA A 390 33.22 -8.00 8.92
C ALA A 390 32.40 -8.52 10.12
N PRO A 391 32.47 -9.84 10.43
CA PRO A 391 31.78 -10.46 11.57
C PRO A 391 32.30 -10.00 12.95
N ASP A 392 33.35 -9.19 12.97
CA ASP A 392 34.00 -8.53 14.10
C ASP A 392 33.31 -7.23 14.55
N CYS A 393 32.75 -6.45 13.61
CA CYS A 393 32.10 -5.16 13.91
C CYS A 393 30.65 -5.04 13.43
N THR A 394 30.07 -6.06 12.78
CA THR A 394 28.70 -6.00 12.23
C THR A 394 27.70 -6.77 13.10
N LEU A 395 26.64 -6.08 13.53
CA LEU A 395 25.40 -6.63 14.06
C LEU A 395 24.42 -6.81 12.88
N TYR A 396 24.27 -8.04 12.40
CA TYR A 396 23.30 -8.36 11.35
C TYR A 396 21.90 -8.50 11.96
N LEU A 397 20.89 -7.86 11.38
CA LEU A 397 19.47 -8.01 11.74
C LEU A 397 18.71 -8.70 10.60
N GLY A 398 17.95 -9.75 10.92
CA GLY A 398 17.10 -10.47 9.97
C GLY A 398 15.67 -10.62 10.48
N THR A 399 14.72 -10.88 9.57
CA THR A 399 13.28 -10.92 9.92
C THR A 399 12.51 -11.99 9.15
N PHE A 400 11.52 -12.60 9.81
CA PHE A 400 10.51 -13.41 9.14
C PHE A 400 9.24 -12.60 8.82
N SER A 401 9.24 -11.30 9.09
CA SER A 401 8.08 -10.42 8.91
C SER A 401 7.71 -10.19 7.44
N LYS A 402 8.71 -10.20 6.54
CA LYS A 402 8.54 -10.06 5.09
C LYS A 402 8.29 -11.40 4.42
N SER A 403 8.93 -12.47 4.89
CA SER A 403 8.92 -13.79 4.26
C SER A 403 7.77 -14.70 4.71
N LEU A 404 7.29 -14.55 5.95
CA LEU A 404 6.13 -15.28 6.50
C LEU A 404 5.00 -14.32 6.90
N GLY A 405 5.31 -13.28 7.68
CA GLY A 405 4.33 -12.27 8.07
C GLY A 405 4.61 -11.64 9.43
N ALA A 406 4.47 -10.32 9.50
CA ALA A 406 4.76 -9.50 10.68
C ALA A 406 3.93 -9.87 11.93
N GLY A 407 2.83 -10.61 11.79
CA GLY A 407 1.99 -11.09 12.90
C GLY A 407 2.64 -12.18 13.77
N LEU A 408 3.64 -12.91 13.26
CA LEU A 408 4.37 -13.93 14.05
C LEU A 408 5.33 -13.33 15.08
N ARG A 409 5.68 -12.04 14.98
CA ARG A 409 6.72 -11.37 15.78
C ARG A 409 8.03 -12.16 15.90
N LEU A 410 8.54 -12.70 14.79
CA LEU A 410 9.84 -13.38 14.74
C LEU A 410 10.84 -12.67 13.81
N GLY A 411 12.04 -12.50 14.32
CA GLY A 411 13.26 -12.11 13.63
C GLY A 411 14.47 -12.62 14.43
N TYR A 412 15.65 -12.13 14.10
CA TYR A 412 16.88 -12.48 14.80
C TYR A 412 17.95 -11.41 14.60
N MET A 413 19.00 -11.47 15.42
CA MET A 413 20.25 -10.75 15.21
C MET A 413 21.44 -11.69 15.34
N VAL A 414 22.49 -11.45 14.57
CA VAL A 414 23.80 -12.09 14.73
C VAL A 414 24.78 -11.01 15.18
N VAL A 415 25.36 -11.18 16.37
CA VAL A 415 26.25 -10.18 16.97
C VAL A 415 27.73 -10.58 16.86
N PRO A 416 28.67 -9.62 16.90
CA PRO A 416 30.09 -9.87 17.15
C PRO A 416 30.32 -10.73 18.41
N PRO A 417 31.36 -11.60 18.45
CA PRO A 417 31.56 -12.53 19.57
C PRO A 417 31.69 -11.84 20.93
N ALA A 418 32.34 -10.67 20.96
CA ALA A 418 32.56 -9.87 22.18
C ALA A 418 31.27 -9.21 22.74
N LEU A 419 30.15 -9.30 22.03
CA LEU A 419 28.89 -8.63 22.38
C LEU A 419 27.74 -9.59 22.72
N VAL A 420 27.97 -10.91 22.66
CA VAL A 420 26.94 -11.94 22.90
C VAL A 420 26.28 -11.75 24.28
N ASP A 421 27.07 -11.80 25.34
CA ASP A 421 26.56 -11.73 26.71
C ASP A 421 25.89 -10.38 27.03
N ALA A 422 26.44 -9.28 26.50
CA ALA A 422 25.88 -7.95 26.66
C ALA A 422 24.53 -7.80 25.94
N ALA A 423 24.42 -8.29 24.70
CA ALA A 423 23.18 -8.29 23.94
C ALA A 423 22.11 -9.20 24.60
N ILE A 424 22.52 -10.35 25.15
CA ILE A 424 21.64 -11.25 25.92
C ILE A 424 21.17 -10.58 27.22
N ALA A 425 22.04 -9.85 27.93
CA ALA A 425 21.65 -9.10 29.13
C ALA A 425 20.62 -8.01 28.80
N VAL A 426 20.82 -7.23 27.73
CA VAL A 426 19.85 -6.23 27.26
C VAL A 426 18.52 -6.88 26.82
N LYS A 427 18.57 -7.99 26.08
CA LYS A 427 17.40 -8.80 25.71
C LYS A 427 16.65 -9.35 26.93
N THR A 428 17.37 -9.74 27.98
CA THR A 428 16.80 -10.18 29.25
C THR A 428 16.03 -9.04 29.93
N LEU A 429 16.64 -7.85 30.04
CA LEU A 429 16.00 -6.64 30.58
C LEU A 429 14.77 -6.17 29.78
N LEU A 430 14.71 -6.49 28.47
CA LEU A 430 13.57 -6.14 27.62
C LEU A 430 12.35 -7.06 27.84
N ASN A 431 12.54 -8.39 27.97
CA ASN A 431 11.43 -9.35 28.11
C ASN A 431 11.80 -10.79 28.53
N ASN A 432 13.02 -11.09 28.94
CA ASN A 432 13.46 -12.45 29.32
C ASN A 432 13.27 -13.53 28.22
N GLY A 433 13.26 -13.15 26.94
CA GLY A 433 13.20 -14.09 25.80
C GLY A 433 12.01 -13.87 24.87
N GLY A 434 11.34 -14.94 24.45
CA GLY A 434 10.20 -14.89 23.53
C GLY A 434 9.41 -16.19 23.53
N SER A 435 8.22 -16.20 22.90
CA SER A 435 7.30 -17.35 22.97
C SER A 435 7.94 -18.65 22.46
N TRP A 436 7.79 -19.73 23.23
CA TRP A 436 8.37 -21.04 22.92
C TRP A 436 7.71 -21.72 21.71
N LEU A 437 6.40 -21.56 21.52
CA LEU A 437 5.63 -22.31 20.53
C LEU A 437 5.97 -21.88 19.11
N GLU A 438 5.89 -20.57 18.84
CA GLU A 438 6.21 -19.97 17.54
C GLU A 438 7.66 -20.26 17.13
N GLN A 439 8.60 -20.17 18.08
CA GLN A 439 10.00 -20.51 17.85
C GLN A 439 10.21 -21.99 17.52
N SER A 440 9.58 -22.91 18.27
CA SER A 440 9.68 -24.36 18.05
C SER A 440 9.07 -24.78 16.71
N VAL A 441 7.95 -24.16 16.33
CA VAL A 441 7.28 -24.40 15.05
C VAL A 441 8.11 -23.86 13.88
N LEU A 442 8.72 -22.68 14.02
CA LEU A 442 9.61 -22.14 12.99
C LEU A 442 10.88 -22.98 12.83
N ALA A 443 11.50 -23.44 13.93
CA ALA A 443 12.69 -24.28 13.89
C ALA A 443 12.45 -25.56 13.07
N GLU A 444 11.32 -26.24 13.31
CA GLU A 444 10.93 -27.43 12.53
C GLU A 444 10.54 -27.07 11.08
N PHE A 445 9.92 -25.90 10.84
CA PHE A 445 9.57 -25.45 9.48
C PHE A 445 10.81 -25.16 8.61
N ILE A 446 11.88 -24.64 9.22
CA ILE A 446 13.19 -24.47 8.56
C ILE A 446 13.86 -25.84 8.38
N ARG A 447 14.01 -26.63 9.45
CA ARG A 447 14.66 -27.96 9.42
C ARG A 447 14.04 -28.94 8.42
N SER A 448 12.72 -28.90 8.23
CA SER A 448 12.00 -29.76 7.29
C SER A 448 12.06 -29.28 5.83
N GLY A 449 12.83 -28.24 5.51
CA GLY A 449 12.90 -27.62 4.17
C GLY A 449 11.62 -26.90 3.74
N GLY A 450 10.59 -26.88 4.59
CA GLY A 450 9.31 -26.24 4.32
C GLY A 450 9.42 -24.73 4.11
N PHE A 451 10.32 -24.08 4.86
CA PHE A 451 10.63 -22.66 4.71
C PHE A 451 11.28 -22.34 3.35
N VAL A 452 12.31 -23.10 2.93
CA VAL A 452 12.94 -22.94 1.61
C VAL A 452 11.94 -23.16 0.47
N SER A 453 11.13 -24.23 0.58
CA SER A 453 10.03 -24.49 -0.36
C SER A 453 8.99 -23.36 -0.40
N HIS A 454 8.84 -22.59 0.67
CA HIS A 454 7.95 -21.43 0.76
C HIS A 454 8.57 -20.18 0.12
N LEU A 455 9.82 -19.88 0.45
CA LEU A 455 10.57 -18.77 -0.16
C LEU A 455 10.56 -18.85 -1.69
N MET A 456 10.80 -20.04 -2.27
CA MET A 456 10.81 -20.19 -3.73
C MET A 456 9.45 -19.91 -4.39
N ARG A 457 8.33 -20.29 -3.75
CA ARG A 457 6.99 -19.94 -4.24
C ARG A 457 6.72 -18.44 -4.13
N ALA A 458 7.10 -17.84 -3.00
CA ALA A 458 6.93 -16.40 -2.76
C ALA A 458 7.75 -15.57 -3.74
N ARG A 459 9.04 -15.90 -3.93
CA ARG A 459 9.94 -15.25 -4.89
C ARG A 459 9.41 -15.32 -6.34
N ALA A 460 8.84 -16.44 -6.77
CA ALA A 460 8.22 -16.55 -8.09
C ALA A 460 6.98 -15.64 -8.23
N ARG A 461 6.09 -15.69 -7.24
CA ARG A 461 4.84 -14.90 -7.18
C ARG A 461 5.08 -13.39 -7.04
N TYR A 462 6.12 -12.98 -6.31
CA TYR A 462 6.46 -11.58 -6.13
C TYR A 462 7.21 -10.99 -7.33
N ARG A 463 8.02 -11.78 -8.05
CA ARG A 463 8.56 -11.39 -9.37
C ARG A 463 7.43 -11.04 -10.34
N GLU A 464 6.42 -11.91 -10.45
CA GLU A 464 5.23 -11.65 -11.27
C GLU A 464 4.53 -10.34 -10.85
N SER A 465 4.27 -10.12 -9.56
CA SER A 465 3.71 -8.85 -9.06
C SER A 465 4.59 -7.64 -9.41
N ARG A 466 5.93 -7.74 -9.28
CA ARG A 466 6.88 -6.69 -9.65
C ARG A 466 6.77 -6.34 -11.13
N ASP A 467 6.91 -7.35 -11.99
CA ASP A 467 6.95 -7.21 -13.45
C ASP A 467 5.64 -6.60 -13.98
N VAL A 468 4.50 -7.02 -13.42
CA VAL A 468 3.18 -6.46 -13.73
C VAL A 468 3.02 -5.03 -13.17
N THR A 469 3.61 -4.69 -12.01
CA THR A 469 3.60 -3.31 -11.49
C THR A 469 4.39 -2.38 -12.41
N LEU A 470 5.59 -2.79 -12.83
CA LEU A 470 6.43 -2.04 -13.76
C LEU A 470 5.76 -1.88 -15.13
N ALA A 471 5.17 -2.96 -15.67
CA ALA A 471 4.43 -2.92 -16.93
C ALA A 471 3.19 -2.02 -16.86
N ALA A 472 2.43 -2.07 -15.76
CA ALA A 472 1.26 -1.22 -15.56
C ALA A 472 1.64 0.26 -15.41
N LEU A 473 2.69 0.58 -14.63
CA LEU A 473 3.20 1.95 -14.50
C LEU A 473 3.64 2.50 -15.87
N ARG A 474 4.47 1.74 -16.59
CA ARG A 474 4.96 2.11 -17.93
C ARG A 474 3.79 2.30 -18.92
N ARG A 475 2.77 1.44 -18.88
CA ARG A 475 1.56 1.54 -19.72
C ARG A 475 0.69 2.77 -19.43
N HIS A 476 0.59 3.19 -18.17
CA HIS A 476 -0.37 4.22 -17.74
C HIS A 476 0.25 5.61 -17.51
N PHE A 477 1.57 5.71 -17.38
CA PHE A 477 2.29 6.96 -17.09
C PHE A 477 3.44 7.29 -18.05
N GLY A 478 3.89 6.35 -18.88
CA GLY A 478 4.93 6.57 -19.91
C GLY A 478 6.29 6.01 -19.51
N ASP A 479 7.38 6.66 -19.93
CA ASP A 479 8.69 6.34 -19.35
C ASP A 479 8.70 6.82 -17.89
N VAL A 480 8.94 5.90 -16.95
CA VAL A 480 8.83 6.13 -15.51
C VAL A 480 10.14 5.84 -14.81
N GLU A 481 10.54 6.77 -13.94
CA GLU A 481 11.74 6.69 -13.13
C GLU A 481 11.46 5.87 -11.87
N VAL A 482 11.92 4.61 -11.88
CA VAL A 482 11.63 3.62 -10.83
C VAL A 482 12.90 2.93 -10.38
N GLU A 483 13.14 2.96 -9.08
CA GLU A 483 14.25 2.30 -8.39
C GLU A 483 13.73 1.09 -7.59
N GLY A 484 14.66 0.22 -7.18
CA GLY A 484 14.35 -1.02 -6.46
C GLY A 484 13.85 -2.19 -7.33
N GLU A 485 13.88 -2.10 -8.66
CA GLU A 485 13.37 -3.22 -9.48
C GLU A 485 14.20 -4.52 -9.35
N ALA A 486 15.45 -4.51 -8.88
CA ALA A 486 16.28 -5.73 -8.80
C ALA A 486 15.86 -6.76 -7.73
N SER A 487 15.16 -6.35 -6.66
CA SER A 487 14.97 -7.17 -5.46
C SER A 487 13.76 -6.75 -4.59
N GLY A 488 13.59 -7.44 -3.47
CA GLY A 488 12.74 -7.00 -2.36
C GLY A 488 11.22 -7.15 -2.57
N LEU A 489 10.45 -6.28 -1.91
CA LEU A 489 8.96 -6.32 -1.92
C LEU A 489 8.26 -5.00 -2.28
N HIS A 490 9.01 -3.96 -2.66
CA HIS A 490 8.48 -2.65 -3.08
C HIS A 490 9.31 -2.06 -4.22
N LEU A 491 8.78 -1.00 -4.85
CA LEU A 491 9.48 -0.13 -5.80
C LEU A 491 9.46 1.29 -5.26
N CYS A 492 10.48 2.10 -5.59
CA CYS A 492 10.45 3.54 -5.37
C CYS A 492 10.18 4.24 -6.71
N TRP A 493 9.02 4.88 -6.86
CA TRP A 493 8.66 5.62 -8.08
C TRP A 493 8.86 7.13 -7.86
N GLN A 494 9.77 7.72 -8.62
CA GLN A 494 9.98 9.16 -8.65
C GLN A 494 8.98 9.81 -9.63
N LEU A 495 8.13 10.70 -9.12
CA LEU A 495 7.06 11.31 -9.90
C LEU A 495 7.59 12.43 -10.82
N PRO A 496 7.50 12.32 -12.16
CA PRO A 496 7.94 13.38 -13.09
C PRO A 496 7.15 14.67 -12.87
N SER A 497 7.79 15.82 -13.12
CA SER A 497 7.36 17.17 -12.70
C SER A 497 5.88 17.52 -12.95
N GLY A 498 5.32 17.14 -14.11
CA GLY A 498 3.91 17.39 -14.45
C GLY A 498 2.86 16.54 -13.71
N LEU A 499 3.26 15.67 -12.78
CA LEU A 499 2.34 15.00 -11.84
C LEU A 499 2.26 15.77 -10.50
N PRO A 500 1.13 15.68 -9.76
CA PRO A 500 1.03 16.22 -8.40
C PRO A 500 2.13 15.71 -7.47
N ALA A 501 2.49 16.49 -6.45
CA ALA A 501 3.42 16.06 -5.41
C ALA A 501 2.94 14.80 -4.67
N ALA A 502 3.87 14.03 -4.11
CA ALA A 502 3.62 12.68 -3.59
C ALA A 502 2.46 12.60 -2.57
N ALA A 503 2.42 13.51 -1.59
CA ALA A 503 1.35 13.56 -0.59
C ALA A 503 -0.04 13.92 -1.18
N THR A 504 -0.05 14.73 -2.25
CA THR A 504 -1.27 15.07 -3.00
C THR A 504 -1.76 13.88 -3.81
N LEU A 505 -0.84 13.16 -4.49
CA LEU A 505 -1.17 11.94 -5.23
C LEU A 505 -1.68 10.83 -4.30
N GLU A 506 -1.03 10.59 -3.16
CA GLU A 506 -1.50 9.69 -2.10
C GLU A 506 -2.92 10.05 -1.65
N THR A 507 -3.18 11.35 -1.40
CA THR A 507 -4.51 11.83 -0.98
C THR A 507 -5.58 11.64 -2.05
N MET A 508 -5.24 11.84 -3.32
CA MET A 508 -6.12 11.57 -4.48
C MET A 508 -6.41 10.08 -4.64
N ALA A 509 -5.36 9.25 -4.64
CA ALA A 509 -5.44 7.80 -4.75
C ALA A 509 -6.32 7.21 -3.64
N ARG A 510 -6.11 7.65 -2.39
CA ARG A 510 -6.88 7.19 -1.22
C ARG A 510 -8.38 7.47 -1.35
N LYS A 511 -8.77 8.63 -1.92
CA LYS A 511 -10.19 8.96 -2.22
C LYS A 511 -10.80 8.01 -3.25
N ALA A 512 -10.00 7.49 -4.17
CA ALA A 512 -10.40 6.46 -5.15
C ALA A 512 -10.23 5.01 -4.64
N ARG A 513 -9.97 4.84 -3.33
CA ARG A 513 -9.72 3.57 -2.66
C ARG A 513 -8.46 2.83 -3.17
N VAL A 514 -7.44 3.58 -3.61
CA VAL A 514 -6.09 3.07 -3.95
C VAL A 514 -5.09 3.56 -2.90
N GLY A 515 -4.41 2.65 -2.21
CA GLY A 515 -3.32 2.98 -1.30
C GLY A 515 -2.00 3.06 -2.06
N VAL A 516 -1.45 4.25 -2.24
CA VAL A 516 -0.05 4.49 -2.63
C VAL A 516 0.56 5.45 -1.62
N TYR A 517 1.87 5.36 -1.38
CA TYR A 517 2.47 5.90 -0.16
C TYR A 517 3.61 6.87 -0.49
N SER A 518 3.49 8.12 -0.07
CA SER A 518 4.65 9.02 0.07
C SER A 518 5.67 8.44 1.04
N LEU A 519 6.94 8.88 0.98
CA LEU A 519 8.00 8.39 1.89
C LEU A 519 7.56 8.39 3.37
N ALA A 520 6.96 9.49 3.83
CA ALA A 520 6.49 9.63 5.21
C ALA A 520 5.41 8.59 5.58
N SER A 521 4.38 8.41 4.75
CA SER A 521 3.31 7.42 5.00
C SER A 521 3.76 5.97 4.77
N GLY A 522 4.78 5.75 3.93
CA GLY A 522 5.43 4.46 3.72
C GLY A 522 6.36 4.04 4.87
N GLY A 523 6.62 4.93 5.83
CA GLY A 523 7.51 4.64 6.97
C GLY A 523 9.00 4.89 6.70
N ALA A 524 9.33 5.72 5.72
CA ALA A 524 10.67 6.26 5.50
C ALA A 524 10.81 7.69 6.06
N HIS A 525 12.03 8.07 6.44
CA HIS A 525 12.39 9.42 6.86
C HIS A 525 13.58 9.91 6.04
N ASP A 526 13.35 10.99 5.31
CA ASP A 526 14.38 11.89 4.82
C ASP A 526 14.49 13.06 5.81
N GLY A 527 15.68 13.27 6.37
CA GLY A 527 16.02 14.39 7.25
C GLY A 527 17.00 15.39 6.63
N LEU A 528 17.32 15.26 5.34
CA LEU A 528 18.07 16.25 4.57
C LEU A 528 17.17 17.08 3.64
N GLY A 529 15.90 16.68 3.46
CA GLY A 529 14.91 17.45 2.68
C GLY A 529 15.11 17.35 1.17
N THR A 530 15.51 16.17 0.68
CA THR A 530 15.74 15.88 -0.74
C THR A 530 14.44 15.97 -1.56
N SER A 531 14.57 16.13 -2.88
CA SER A 531 13.43 16.13 -3.81
C SER A 531 12.56 14.86 -3.70
N LEU A 532 13.15 13.73 -3.32
CA LEU A 532 12.46 12.45 -3.13
C LEU A 532 11.41 12.53 -2.01
N SER A 533 11.55 13.41 -1.01
CA SER A 533 10.48 13.68 -0.03
C SER A 533 9.19 14.20 -0.67
N MET A 534 9.30 15.01 -1.72
CA MET A 534 8.18 15.66 -2.39
C MET A 534 7.68 14.90 -3.62
N ARG A 535 8.53 14.04 -4.21
CA ARG A 535 8.29 13.37 -5.49
C ARG A 535 8.27 11.84 -5.42
N GLY A 536 8.78 11.22 -4.36
CA GLY A 536 8.85 9.76 -4.22
C GLY A 536 7.57 9.11 -3.72
N ILE A 537 7.15 8.04 -4.40
CA ILE A 537 6.06 7.13 -4.00
C ILE A 537 6.62 5.72 -3.83
N VAL A 538 6.45 5.13 -2.65
CA VAL A 538 6.78 3.73 -2.37
C VAL A 538 5.58 2.84 -2.72
N LEU A 539 5.81 1.84 -3.56
CA LEU A 539 4.79 0.91 -4.05
C LEU A 539 5.13 -0.54 -3.65
N GLY A 540 4.51 -1.03 -2.58
CA GLY A 540 4.56 -2.45 -2.21
C GLY A 540 3.67 -3.29 -3.13
N TYR A 541 4.26 -4.23 -3.87
CA TYR A 541 3.53 -5.06 -4.85
C TYR A 541 3.19 -6.48 -4.33
N ALA A 542 3.84 -6.91 -3.25
CA ALA A 542 3.80 -8.30 -2.80
C ALA A 542 2.41 -8.79 -2.35
N SER A 543 1.62 -7.98 -1.62
CA SER A 543 0.30 -8.38 -1.13
C SER A 543 -0.86 -8.28 -2.15
N LEU A 544 -0.57 -8.01 -3.42
CA LEU A 544 -1.59 -7.85 -4.47
C LEU A 544 -1.40 -8.87 -5.60
N SER A 545 -2.50 -9.39 -6.14
CA SER A 545 -2.48 -10.21 -7.36
C SER A 545 -2.25 -9.37 -8.62
N PRO A 546 -1.81 -9.94 -9.75
CA PRO A 546 -1.56 -9.21 -10.99
C PRO A 546 -2.77 -8.38 -11.45
N ARG A 547 -3.97 -8.98 -11.44
CA ARG A 547 -5.23 -8.31 -11.77
C ARG A 547 -5.54 -7.12 -10.84
N GLN A 548 -5.21 -7.21 -9.56
CA GLN A 548 -5.37 -6.09 -8.61
C GLN A 548 -4.35 -4.98 -8.83
N ILE A 549 -3.12 -5.33 -9.24
CA ILE A 549 -2.07 -4.37 -9.58
C ILE A 549 -2.47 -3.58 -10.82
N GLU A 550 -2.85 -4.26 -11.91
CA GLU A 550 -3.35 -3.62 -13.13
C GLU A 550 -4.54 -2.69 -12.85
N GLN A 551 -5.56 -3.19 -12.13
CA GLN A 551 -6.75 -2.39 -11.79
C GLN A 551 -6.43 -1.22 -10.84
N GLY A 552 -5.46 -1.38 -9.94
CA GLY A 552 -5.00 -0.34 -9.02
C GLY A 552 -4.25 0.79 -9.73
N ILE A 553 -3.29 0.44 -10.59
CA ILE A 553 -2.52 1.41 -11.38
C ILE A 553 -3.38 2.08 -12.47
N ALA A 554 -4.29 1.34 -13.11
CA ALA A 554 -5.26 1.92 -14.03
C ALA A 554 -6.18 2.94 -13.33
N ARG A 555 -6.73 2.61 -12.16
CA ARG A 555 -7.54 3.57 -11.38
C ARG A 555 -6.71 4.77 -10.92
N LEU A 556 -5.45 4.57 -10.51
CA LEU A 556 -4.53 5.65 -10.18
C LEU A 556 -4.33 6.59 -11.38
N SER A 557 -4.19 6.04 -12.59
CA SER A 557 -4.14 6.80 -13.84
C SER A 557 -5.40 7.64 -14.03
N ASP A 558 -6.58 7.01 -14.03
CA ASP A 558 -7.85 7.66 -14.27
C ASP A 558 -8.10 8.83 -13.29
N VAL A 559 -7.70 8.67 -12.03
CA VAL A 559 -7.85 9.69 -10.97
C VAL A 559 -6.92 10.88 -11.17
N VAL A 560 -5.69 10.65 -11.64
CA VAL A 560 -4.79 11.73 -12.08
C VAL A 560 -5.40 12.44 -13.30
N ASP A 561 -5.91 11.69 -14.27
CA ASP A 561 -6.47 12.25 -15.51
C ASP A 561 -7.76 13.04 -15.30
N ASP A 562 -8.68 12.57 -14.45
CA ASP A 562 -9.90 13.29 -14.06
C ASP A 562 -9.60 14.50 -13.15
N THR A 563 -8.54 14.47 -12.32
CA THR A 563 -8.14 15.62 -11.50
C THR A 563 -7.51 16.73 -12.35
N LEU A 564 -6.67 16.36 -13.33
CA LEU A 564 -6.19 17.28 -14.36
C LEU A 564 -7.35 17.84 -15.21
N ASP A 565 -8.38 17.04 -15.51
CA ASP A 565 -9.59 17.50 -16.22
C ASP A 565 -10.44 18.48 -15.38
N ALA A 566 -10.48 18.33 -14.06
CA ALA A 566 -11.47 18.98 -13.19
C ALA A 566 -11.03 20.31 -12.54
N ARG A 567 -9.73 20.62 -12.43
CA ARG A 567 -9.26 21.85 -11.79
C ARG A 567 -7.98 22.45 -12.43
N PRO A 568 -8.11 23.29 -13.47
CA PRO A 568 -6.95 23.93 -14.10
C PRO A 568 -6.06 24.75 -13.14
N THR A 569 -6.66 25.59 -12.29
CA THR A 569 -5.93 26.46 -11.34
C THR A 569 -5.24 25.72 -10.20
N PHE A 570 -5.58 24.44 -9.98
CA PHE A 570 -5.01 23.65 -8.89
C PHE A 570 -3.54 23.29 -9.13
N LEU A 571 -3.04 23.37 -10.38
CA LEU A 571 -1.61 23.29 -10.68
C LEU A 571 -0.88 24.57 -10.30
N SER A 572 -1.44 25.76 -10.58
CA SER A 572 -0.83 27.04 -10.21
C SER A 572 -0.83 27.28 -8.69
N GLU A 573 -1.95 27.00 -8.00
CA GLU A 573 -2.06 27.21 -6.54
C GLU A 573 -1.09 26.32 -5.75
N LEU A 574 -0.85 25.08 -6.18
CA LEU A 574 0.12 24.16 -5.53
C LEU A 574 1.58 24.41 -5.91
N LEU A 575 1.88 25.27 -6.90
CA LEU A 575 3.24 25.68 -7.26
C LEU A 575 3.68 27.00 -6.58
N VAL A 576 2.78 27.70 -5.90
CA VAL A 576 3.02 29.04 -5.33
C VAL A 576 3.52 29.01 -3.87
N HIS A 577 3.47 27.86 -3.18
CA HIS A 577 3.98 27.76 -1.81
C HIS A 577 5.50 27.56 -1.73
N GLU A 578 6.19 28.70 -1.77
CA GLU A 578 7.59 28.98 -1.41
C GLU A 578 8.71 28.51 -2.38
N PRO A 579 9.77 29.33 -2.57
CA PRO A 579 10.78 29.08 -3.60
C PRO A 579 11.95 28.22 -3.10
N LEU A 580 12.33 27.21 -3.89
CA LEU A 580 13.65 26.57 -3.74
C LEU A 580 14.73 27.58 -4.13
N GLY A 581 15.52 28.02 -3.14
CA GLY A 581 16.66 28.90 -3.35
C GLY A 581 17.67 28.35 -4.36
N ARG A 582 18.40 29.23 -5.05
CA ARG A 582 19.28 28.91 -6.20
C ARG A 582 20.50 28.04 -5.83
N GLY A 583 20.27 26.75 -5.62
CA GLY A 583 21.31 25.73 -5.54
C GLY A 583 21.91 25.44 -6.92
N ARG A 584 23.23 25.29 -6.99
CA ARG A 584 23.98 25.05 -8.23
C ARG A 584 23.74 23.62 -8.73
N ARG A 585 23.26 23.45 -9.97
CA ARG A 585 23.09 22.12 -10.60
C ARG A 585 24.41 21.34 -10.64
N PRO A 586 24.45 20.08 -10.19
CA PRO A 586 25.29 19.04 -10.77
C PRO A 586 24.70 18.56 -12.11
N GLU A 587 25.52 18.03 -13.01
CA GLU A 587 25.05 17.42 -14.26
C GLU A 587 24.60 15.96 -14.05
N PRO A 588 23.50 15.50 -14.68
CA PRO A 588 23.15 14.08 -14.72
C PRO A 588 24.01 13.32 -15.74
N ALA A 589 24.59 12.19 -15.31
CA ALA A 589 25.38 11.30 -16.16
C ALA A 589 24.53 10.56 -17.22
N PRO A 590 25.10 10.12 -18.35
CA PRO A 590 24.33 9.59 -19.49
C PRO A 590 23.71 8.20 -19.23
N ARG A 591 22.41 8.07 -19.51
CA ARG A 591 21.63 6.83 -19.33
C ARG A 591 21.90 5.81 -20.44
N ASN A 592 22.58 4.72 -20.11
CA ASN A 592 22.86 3.63 -21.04
C ASN A 592 21.64 2.69 -21.15
N ARG A 593 20.85 2.80 -22.22
CA ARG A 593 19.61 2.02 -22.43
C ARG A 593 19.88 0.74 -23.25
N GLN A 594 19.68 -0.44 -22.65
CA GLN A 594 19.42 -1.67 -23.40
C GLN A 594 17.97 -2.12 -23.17
N ARG A 595 17.21 -2.31 -24.26
CA ARG A 595 15.79 -2.71 -24.23
C ARG A 595 15.65 -4.22 -24.50
N PRO A 596 14.99 -4.98 -23.61
CA PRO A 596 14.39 -6.26 -24.00
C PRO A 596 13.23 -6.04 -24.97
N ALA A 597 13.20 -6.79 -26.09
CA ALA A 597 12.16 -6.64 -27.10
C ALA A 597 10.87 -7.40 -26.71
N LEU A 598 9.82 -6.66 -26.32
CA LEU A 598 8.49 -7.21 -26.12
C LEU A 598 7.87 -7.60 -27.47
N ARG A 599 7.78 -8.91 -27.75
CA ARG A 599 7.00 -9.44 -28.88
C ARG A 599 5.51 -9.26 -28.60
N ALA A 600 4.85 -8.38 -29.35
CA ALA A 600 3.40 -8.35 -29.41
C ALA A 600 2.87 -9.66 -30.05
N ALA A 601 1.82 -10.23 -29.48
CA ALA A 601 1.06 -11.29 -30.14
C ALA A 601 0.18 -10.67 -31.24
N PRO A 602 0.09 -11.27 -32.45
CA PRO A 602 -0.77 -10.74 -33.50
C PRO A 602 -2.25 -10.88 -33.13
N PRO A 603 -3.12 -9.92 -33.52
CA PRO A 603 -4.56 -10.09 -33.39
C PRO A 603 -5.03 -11.26 -34.26
N ARG A 604 -6.01 -12.02 -33.77
CA ARG A 604 -6.64 -13.08 -34.56
C ARG A 604 -7.51 -12.46 -35.67
N PRO A 605 -7.45 -12.96 -36.91
CA PRO A 605 -8.35 -12.52 -37.96
C PRO A 605 -9.79 -13.00 -37.67
N ALA A 606 -10.75 -12.08 -37.74
CA ALA A 606 -12.15 -12.39 -37.95
C ALA A 606 -12.49 -11.88 -39.36
N VAL A 607 -12.83 -12.79 -40.27
CA VAL A 607 -12.96 -12.50 -41.70
C VAL A 607 -14.43 -12.23 -42.05
N PHE A 608 -14.70 -11.00 -42.47
CA PHE A 608 -15.84 -10.67 -43.32
C PHE A 608 -15.31 -10.22 -44.68
N GLY A 609 -15.94 -10.67 -45.77
CA GLY A 609 -15.54 -10.32 -47.13
C GLY A 609 -15.96 -8.89 -47.51
N PRO A 610 -15.32 -8.27 -48.53
CA PRO A 610 -15.65 -6.92 -48.98
C PRO A 610 -17.09 -6.76 -49.51
N GLU A 611 -17.78 -7.86 -49.79
CA GLU A 611 -19.15 -7.91 -50.34
C GLU A 611 -20.26 -7.76 -49.28
N GLN A 612 -19.91 -7.59 -47.98
CA GLN A 612 -20.86 -7.61 -46.87
C GLN A 612 -21.14 -6.23 -46.24
N PHE A 613 -20.87 -5.13 -46.93
CA PHE A 613 -21.19 -3.78 -46.47
C PHE A 613 -22.51 -3.28 -47.09
N LEU A 614 -23.39 -2.68 -46.27
CA LEU A 614 -24.58 -1.97 -46.79
C LEU A 614 -24.25 -0.49 -46.97
N GLU A 615 -24.35 -0.01 -48.21
CA GLU A 615 -24.33 1.43 -48.53
C GLU A 615 -25.75 2.00 -48.40
N GLY A 616 -25.99 2.77 -47.35
CA GLY A 616 -27.23 3.54 -47.20
C GLY A 616 -27.16 4.84 -48.00
N PRO A 617 -28.18 5.23 -48.79
CA PRO A 617 -28.12 6.33 -49.77
C PRO A 617 -27.97 7.76 -49.18
N MET A 618 -27.68 7.89 -47.89
CA MET A 618 -27.40 9.16 -47.19
C MET A 618 -26.24 9.07 -46.19
N GLN A 619 -25.52 7.94 -46.10
CA GLN A 619 -24.40 7.76 -45.17
C GLN A 619 -23.11 8.29 -45.77
N LEU A 620 -22.61 9.42 -45.26
CA LEU A 620 -21.55 10.21 -45.89
C LEU A 620 -20.51 10.72 -44.89
N VAL A 621 -19.26 10.80 -45.34
CA VAL A 621 -18.18 11.55 -44.66
C VAL A 621 -18.44 13.05 -44.83
N ARG A 622 -18.79 13.75 -43.75
CA ARG A 622 -19.11 15.19 -43.75
C ARG A 622 -17.92 16.11 -43.46
N GLY A 623 -16.86 15.59 -42.85
CA GLY A 623 -15.66 16.37 -42.57
C GLY A 623 -14.48 15.51 -42.18
N ILE A 624 -13.29 15.91 -42.61
CA ILE A 624 -12.01 15.29 -42.29
C ILE A 624 -11.08 16.38 -41.73
N TYR A 625 -10.46 16.12 -40.57
CA TYR A 625 -9.64 17.10 -39.85
C TYR A 625 -8.33 16.50 -39.34
N ARG A 626 -7.29 17.34 -39.33
CA ARG A 626 -6.04 17.11 -38.61
C ARG A 626 -5.78 18.25 -37.62
N TYR A 627 -5.03 17.98 -36.57
CA TYR A 627 -4.67 18.94 -35.51
C TYR A 627 -3.14 18.99 -35.41
N PRO A 628 -2.42 19.65 -36.34
CA PRO A 628 -0.97 19.44 -36.53
C PRO A 628 -0.14 19.67 -35.28
N ILE A 629 -0.57 20.59 -34.42
CA ILE A 629 -0.01 20.82 -33.09
C ILE A 629 -1.04 20.39 -32.04
N LYS A 630 -0.63 19.52 -31.10
CA LYS A 630 -1.47 19.04 -29.99
C LYS A 630 -2.02 20.24 -29.19
N GLY A 631 -3.34 20.27 -29.01
CA GLY A 631 -4.05 21.30 -28.25
C GLY A 631 -4.61 22.44 -29.11
N LEU A 632 -3.92 22.85 -30.19
CA LEU A 632 -4.34 23.95 -31.06
C LEU A 632 -5.48 23.54 -32.02
N SER A 633 -5.99 24.50 -32.79
CA SER A 633 -7.20 24.36 -33.62
C SER A 633 -7.06 23.34 -34.76
N GLY A 634 -8.22 22.90 -35.30
CA GLY A 634 -8.29 21.88 -36.35
C GLY A 634 -8.16 22.47 -37.74
N GLN A 635 -7.28 21.89 -38.56
CA GLN A 635 -7.17 22.18 -39.99
C GLN A 635 -8.07 21.20 -40.76
N PRO A 636 -9.11 21.67 -41.49
CA PRO A 636 -9.89 20.82 -42.37
C PRO A 636 -9.02 20.36 -43.56
N VAL A 637 -9.27 19.14 -44.05
CA VAL A 637 -8.66 18.62 -45.28
C VAL A 637 -9.73 18.05 -46.19
N ALA A 638 -9.60 18.25 -47.51
CA ALA A 638 -10.57 17.77 -48.48
C ALA A 638 -10.56 16.23 -48.62
N GLY A 639 -9.40 15.61 -48.38
CA GLY A 639 -9.22 14.17 -48.35
C GLY A 639 -7.86 13.78 -47.74
N VAL A 640 -7.67 12.48 -47.53
CA VAL A 640 -6.48 11.90 -46.91
C VAL A 640 -6.20 10.51 -47.50
N GLU A 641 -4.92 10.17 -47.63
CA GLU A 641 -4.45 8.82 -47.98
C GLU A 641 -3.98 8.12 -46.70
N LEU A 642 -4.33 6.84 -46.51
CA LEU A 642 -4.13 6.14 -45.23
C LEU A 642 -3.46 4.78 -45.43
N GLU A 643 -2.52 4.44 -44.56
CA GLU A 643 -1.81 3.14 -44.53
C GLU A 643 -2.17 2.34 -43.25
N PRO A 644 -2.24 0.99 -43.30
CA PRO A 644 -2.38 0.17 -42.10
C PRO A 644 -1.24 0.38 -41.10
N GLY A 645 -1.56 0.53 -39.82
CA GLY A 645 -0.59 0.75 -38.75
C GLY A 645 0.08 2.14 -38.72
N ARG A 646 -0.09 2.97 -39.74
CA ARG A 646 0.35 4.37 -39.74
C ARG A 646 -0.63 5.29 -38.99
N PRO A 647 -0.16 6.45 -38.52
CA PRO A 647 -1.02 7.51 -38.00
C PRO A 647 -1.75 8.30 -39.11
N PHE A 648 -2.67 9.18 -38.73
CA PHE A 648 -3.23 10.15 -39.67
C PHE A 648 -2.13 11.12 -40.15
N PRO A 649 -1.93 11.32 -41.47
CA PRO A 649 -0.90 12.21 -42.01
C PRO A 649 -0.96 13.65 -41.43
N PHE A 650 0.15 14.05 -40.78
CA PHE A 650 0.33 15.37 -40.17
C PHE A 650 -0.69 15.74 -39.07
N ASP A 651 -1.27 14.76 -38.38
CA ASP A 651 -2.11 14.97 -37.20
C ASP A 651 -1.29 14.87 -35.90
N ARG A 652 -1.37 15.89 -35.04
CA ARG A 652 -0.65 16.01 -33.75
C ARG A 652 0.85 15.68 -33.85
N VAL A 653 1.52 15.99 -34.96
CA VAL A 653 2.96 15.72 -35.17
C VAL A 653 3.85 16.60 -34.30
N PHE A 654 3.35 17.76 -33.86
CA PHE A 654 4.00 18.63 -32.88
C PHE A 654 3.20 18.69 -31.56
N ALA A 655 3.89 18.98 -30.47
CA ALA A 655 3.28 19.34 -29.18
C ALA A 655 4.17 20.34 -28.43
N LEU A 656 3.61 21.01 -27.43
CA LEU A 656 4.32 21.99 -26.61
C LEU A 656 4.53 21.39 -25.22
N ALA A 657 5.76 21.01 -24.88
CA ALA A 657 6.11 20.49 -23.56
C ALA A 657 6.17 21.63 -22.53
N ARG A 658 5.70 21.37 -21.31
CA ARG A 658 5.80 22.36 -20.21
C ARG A 658 7.26 22.50 -19.73
N PRO A 659 7.66 23.66 -19.20
CA PRO A 659 9.00 23.86 -18.64
C PRO A 659 9.40 22.80 -17.62
N GLY A 660 10.67 22.39 -17.62
CA GLY A 660 11.19 21.41 -16.67
C GLY A 660 10.73 19.97 -16.90
N VAL A 661 10.19 19.63 -18.07
CA VAL A 661 10.01 18.23 -18.49
C VAL A 661 11.21 17.78 -19.34
N PRO A 662 11.87 16.64 -19.04
CA PRO A 662 12.98 16.14 -19.85
C PRO A 662 12.46 15.48 -21.15
N VAL A 663 12.43 16.25 -22.23
CA VAL A 663 12.03 15.81 -23.59
C VAL A 663 13.14 16.02 -24.60
N ASP A 664 13.23 15.13 -25.58
CA ASP A 664 13.97 15.38 -26.83
C ASP A 664 13.09 16.27 -27.74
N PRO A 665 13.56 17.44 -28.23
CA PRO A 665 12.74 18.31 -29.10
C PRO A 665 12.45 17.74 -30.50
N TYR A 666 13.16 16.69 -30.91
CA TYR A 666 13.13 16.14 -32.27
C TYR A 666 12.67 14.68 -32.33
N ASP A 667 12.66 13.93 -31.21
CA ASP A 667 11.98 12.63 -31.08
C ASP A 667 11.65 12.23 -29.62
N PRO A 668 10.75 12.95 -28.94
CA PRO A 668 10.36 12.65 -27.57
C PRO A 668 9.57 11.33 -27.50
N GLN A 669 9.75 10.61 -26.40
CA GLN A 669 8.96 9.41 -26.14
C GLN A 669 7.54 9.78 -25.67
N TRP A 670 6.60 8.85 -25.83
CA TRP A 670 5.22 9.08 -25.42
C TRP A 670 5.13 9.42 -23.92
N ALA A 671 4.45 10.53 -23.64
CA ALA A 671 4.38 11.15 -22.34
C ALA A 671 2.92 11.50 -21.99
N LYS A 672 2.57 11.43 -20.71
CA LYS A 672 1.20 11.66 -20.24
C LYS A 672 0.77 13.12 -20.43
N LYS A 673 -0.51 13.34 -20.75
CA LYS A 673 -1.08 14.63 -21.20
C LYS A 673 -0.64 15.86 -20.37
N GLY A 674 -0.56 15.73 -19.04
CA GLY A 674 -0.16 16.81 -18.10
C GLY A 674 1.27 17.34 -18.24
N LEU A 675 2.13 16.67 -19.01
CA LEU A 675 3.50 17.13 -19.33
C LEU A 675 3.53 18.13 -20.50
N PHE A 676 2.39 18.37 -21.16
CA PHE A 676 2.24 19.32 -22.26
C PHE A 676 1.37 20.52 -21.88
N VAL A 677 1.47 21.60 -22.65
CA VAL A 677 0.47 22.67 -22.70
C VAL A 677 -0.81 22.07 -23.29
N MET A 678 -1.97 22.34 -22.70
CA MET A 678 -3.22 21.63 -23.02
C MET A 678 -4.41 22.58 -23.07
N LEU A 679 -5.17 22.55 -24.15
CA LEU A 679 -6.40 23.35 -24.33
C LEU A 679 -7.41 23.27 -23.15
N MET A 680 -7.47 22.11 -22.47
CA MET A 680 -8.31 21.90 -21.29
C MET A 680 -7.89 22.72 -20.05
N LEU A 681 -6.61 23.08 -19.94
CA LEU A 681 -6.03 23.94 -18.90
C LEU A 681 -5.86 25.39 -19.40
N ASP A 682 -5.41 25.51 -20.64
CA ASP A 682 -4.84 26.71 -21.25
C ASP A 682 -5.77 27.17 -22.40
N GLU A 683 -6.98 27.63 -22.06
CA GLU A 683 -8.08 27.83 -23.02
C GLU A 683 -7.86 28.95 -24.07
N ALA A 684 -6.89 29.84 -23.82
CA ALA A 684 -6.41 30.81 -24.81
C ALA A 684 -5.91 30.15 -26.12
N LEU A 685 -5.51 28.87 -26.08
CA LEU A 685 -5.16 28.09 -27.28
C LEU A 685 -6.33 27.93 -28.28
N ALA A 686 -7.59 28.12 -27.88
CA ALA A 686 -8.73 28.14 -28.81
C ALA A 686 -9.07 29.52 -29.38
N GLN A 687 -8.42 30.59 -28.91
CA GLN A 687 -8.59 31.94 -29.47
C GLN A 687 -7.86 32.10 -30.82
N VAL A 688 -6.95 31.17 -31.14
CA VAL A 688 -6.11 31.21 -32.35
C VAL A 688 -6.43 30.09 -33.32
N ARG A 689 -6.62 30.46 -34.60
CA ARG A 689 -6.71 29.51 -35.72
C ARG A 689 -5.31 29.17 -36.20
N THR A 690 -5.00 27.91 -36.44
CA THR A 690 -3.69 27.47 -36.97
C THR A 690 -3.82 26.65 -38.24
N SER A 691 -2.89 26.83 -39.18
CA SER A 691 -2.73 26.00 -40.37
C SER A 691 -1.27 25.67 -40.57
N LEU A 692 -0.96 24.39 -40.80
CA LEU A 692 0.39 23.94 -41.14
C LEU A 692 0.41 23.50 -42.61
N ASP A 693 1.41 23.95 -43.35
CA ASP A 693 1.82 23.37 -44.62
C ASP A 693 2.66 22.10 -44.35
N PRO A 694 2.28 20.91 -44.86
CA PRO A 694 2.99 19.67 -44.58
C PRO A 694 4.30 19.53 -45.37
N GLU A 695 4.49 20.28 -46.46
CA GLU A 695 5.67 20.22 -47.32
C GLU A 695 6.75 21.21 -46.85
N THR A 696 6.35 22.45 -46.52
CA THR A 696 7.29 23.51 -46.09
C THR A 696 7.43 23.63 -44.56
N LEU A 697 6.58 22.95 -43.77
CA LEU A 697 6.43 23.14 -42.32
C LEU A 697 6.17 24.59 -41.89
N LEU A 698 5.67 25.43 -42.80
CA LEU A 698 5.23 26.79 -42.52
C LEU A 698 3.94 26.76 -41.69
N LEU A 699 4.03 27.24 -40.45
CA LEU A 699 2.90 27.45 -39.55
C LEU A 699 2.39 28.89 -39.71
N ARG A 700 1.10 29.02 -40.01
CA ARG A 700 0.35 30.28 -39.94
C ARG A 700 -0.60 30.26 -38.75
N VAL A 701 -0.68 31.38 -38.03
CA VAL A 701 -1.56 31.59 -36.88
C VAL A 701 -2.38 32.86 -37.10
N TRP A 702 -3.70 32.77 -36.90
CA TRP A 702 -4.61 33.90 -36.98
C TRP A 702 -5.33 34.13 -35.65
N SER A 703 -5.56 35.41 -35.31
CA SER A 703 -6.47 35.83 -34.25
C SER A 703 -7.65 36.54 -34.91
N GLY A 704 -8.84 35.94 -34.85
CA GLY A 704 -9.97 36.38 -35.69
C GLY A 704 -9.64 36.30 -37.18
N THR A 705 -9.63 37.44 -37.86
CA THR A 705 -9.24 37.58 -39.28
C THR A 705 -7.73 37.71 -39.51
N ASP A 706 -6.98 38.16 -38.50
CA ASP A 706 -5.67 38.77 -38.70
C ASP A 706 -4.56 37.74 -38.54
N GLU A 707 -3.60 37.68 -39.48
CA GLU A 707 -2.45 36.77 -39.38
C GLU A 707 -1.44 37.35 -38.38
N VAL A 708 -1.30 36.70 -37.22
CA VAL A 708 -0.51 37.18 -36.07
C VAL A 708 0.85 36.49 -35.93
N LEU A 709 1.08 35.40 -36.67
CA LEU A 709 2.38 34.73 -36.77
C LEU A 709 2.46 33.89 -38.06
N CYS A 710 3.63 33.88 -38.70
CA CYS A 710 3.92 33.09 -39.90
C CYS A 710 5.39 32.62 -39.85
N VAL A 711 5.65 31.37 -39.47
CA VAL A 711 6.99 30.85 -39.12
C VAL A 711 7.25 29.42 -39.60
N GLY A 712 8.47 29.12 -40.02
CA GLY A 712 8.90 27.77 -40.39
C GLY A 712 9.31 26.93 -39.17
N LEU A 713 8.60 25.82 -38.91
CA LEU A 713 8.87 24.91 -37.78
C LEU A 713 10.04 23.95 -38.04
N ASP A 714 10.63 24.00 -39.23
CA ASP A 714 11.92 23.41 -39.59
C ASP A 714 13.10 24.19 -38.96
N THR A 715 12.99 25.53 -38.87
CA THR A 715 14.07 26.40 -38.37
C THR A 715 14.07 26.56 -36.84
N PRO A 716 15.24 26.55 -36.17
CA PRO A 716 15.33 26.83 -34.73
C PRO A 716 14.77 28.21 -34.33
N SER A 717 14.92 29.22 -35.20
CA SER A 717 14.37 30.56 -35.00
C SER A 717 12.84 30.58 -35.03
N GLY A 718 12.23 29.95 -36.03
CA GLY A 718 10.76 29.87 -36.14
C GLY A 718 10.12 29.04 -35.02
N ARG A 719 10.84 28.01 -34.52
CA ARG A 719 10.45 27.32 -33.28
C ARG A 719 10.46 28.25 -32.08
N ALA A 720 11.59 28.90 -31.79
CA ALA A 720 11.72 29.80 -30.64
C ALA A 720 10.72 30.98 -30.68
N GLU A 721 10.42 31.50 -31.88
CA GLU A 721 9.41 32.55 -32.05
C GLU A 721 7.99 32.04 -31.76
N PHE A 722 7.66 30.81 -32.18
CA PHE A 722 6.39 30.16 -31.84
C PHE A 722 6.28 29.81 -30.35
N GLU A 723 7.35 29.32 -29.73
CA GLU A 723 7.42 29.06 -28.29
C GLU A 723 7.19 30.35 -27.49
N ALA A 724 7.82 31.46 -27.90
CA ALA A 724 7.61 32.78 -27.32
C ALA A 724 6.20 33.34 -27.58
N PHE A 725 5.60 33.04 -28.74
CA PHE A 725 4.19 33.38 -29.03
C PHE A 725 3.23 32.63 -28.10
N VAL A 726 3.43 31.31 -27.92
CA VAL A 726 2.62 30.51 -26.99
C VAL A 726 2.83 30.96 -25.55
N HIS A 727 4.04 31.37 -25.16
CA HIS A 727 4.30 31.95 -23.84
C HIS A 727 3.51 33.24 -23.58
N ARG A 728 3.42 34.14 -24.58
CA ARG A 728 2.55 35.34 -24.50
C ARG A 728 1.06 34.99 -24.47
N LEU A 729 0.65 33.95 -25.19
CA LEU A 729 -0.74 33.47 -25.24
C LEU A 729 -1.16 32.72 -23.95
N VAL A 730 -0.21 32.14 -23.21
CA VAL A 730 -0.45 31.34 -22.01
C VAL A 730 0.43 31.84 -20.84
N PRO A 731 0.07 32.97 -20.19
CA PRO A 731 0.87 33.58 -19.12
C PRO A 731 0.98 32.76 -17.82
N SER A 732 0.30 31.62 -17.72
CA SER A 732 0.39 30.67 -16.60
C SER A 732 1.66 29.80 -16.64
N LEU A 733 2.52 29.98 -17.64
CA LEU A 733 3.81 29.30 -17.79
C LEU A 733 4.94 30.19 -17.30
N ASN A 734 5.68 29.73 -16.27
CA ASN A 734 6.79 30.49 -15.67
C ASN A 734 7.97 30.74 -16.62
N GLU A 735 8.13 29.88 -17.63
CA GLU A 735 9.14 29.94 -18.69
C GLU A 735 8.48 29.54 -20.02
N PRO A 736 9.06 29.86 -21.19
CA PRO A 736 8.53 29.40 -22.48
C PRO A 736 8.43 27.86 -22.57
N PRO A 737 7.35 27.31 -23.16
CA PRO A 737 7.25 25.88 -23.43
C PRO A 737 8.20 25.47 -24.55
N THR A 738 8.60 24.19 -24.61
CA THR A 738 9.43 23.66 -25.71
C THR A 738 8.56 23.01 -26.78
N LEU A 739 8.71 23.42 -28.04
CA LEU A 739 8.07 22.76 -29.18
C LEU A 739 8.81 21.46 -29.49
N VAL A 740 8.10 20.35 -29.39
CA VAL A 740 8.62 19.02 -29.64
C VAL A 740 7.93 18.38 -30.86
N GLN A 741 8.69 17.61 -31.63
CA GLN A 741 8.23 16.95 -32.86
C GLN A 741 8.42 15.43 -32.77
N SER A 742 7.41 14.64 -33.15
CA SER A 742 7.49 13.17 -33.13
C SER A 742 7.98 12.61 -34.47
N ARG A 743 9.02 11.74 -34.49
CA ARG A 743 9.43 11.06 -35.73
C ARG A 743 8.55 9.85 -36.07
N THR A 744 8.01 9.18 -35.06
CA THR A 744 7.13 8.01 -35.23
C THR A 744 5.66 8.38 -35.46
N GLY A 745 5.27 9.62 -35.14
CA GLY A 745 4.28 10.35 -35.93
C GLY A 745 2.99 10.80 -35.25
N HIS A 746 2.94 11.03 -33.92
CA HIS A 746 1.94 11.90 -33.25
C HIS A 746 2.09 11.98 -31.71
N PHE A 747 1.45 13.00 -31.12
CA PHE A 747 1.24 13.18 -29.68
C PHE A 747 -0.22 12.91 -29.25
N MET A 748 -0.59 11.64 -29.10
CA MET A 748 -1.88 11.21 -28.55
C MET A 748 -1.87 11.13 -27.01
N ASP A 749 -3.06 11.07 -26.40
CA ASP A 749 -3.23 10.90 -24.93
C ASP A 749 -3.04 9.43 -24.47
N LYS A 750 -2.75 8.53 -25.42
CA LYS A 750 -2.37 7.12 -25.25
C LYS A 750 -1.31 6.76 -26.30
N PRO A 751 -0.46 5.73 -26.08
CA PRO A 751 0.67 5.41 -26.97
C PRO A 751 0.31 4.65 -28.26
N ASP A 752 -0.97 4.39 -28.51
CA ASP A 752 -1.46 3.56 -29.61
C ASP A 752 -2.04 4.38 -30.79
N ASN A 753 -1.69 3.99 -32.02
CA ASN A 753 -1.98 4.67 -33.30
C ASN A 753 -3.47 4.62 -33.71
N VAL A 754 -4.37 5.17 -32.88
CA VAL A 754 -5.82 5.15 -33.13
C VAL A 754 -6.34 6.43 -33.79
N LEU A 755 -7.13 6.24 -34.85
CA LEU A 755 -7.93 7.28 -35.50
C LEU A 755 -9.22 7.54 -34.70
N SER A 756 -9.88 8.68 -34.90
CA SER A 756 -11.08 9.05 -34.12
C SER A 756 -12.26 9.47 -35.00
N LEU A 757 -13.46 8.97 -34.69
CA LEU A 757 -14.70 9.22 -35.44
C LEU A 757 -15.83 9.76 -34.56
N ILE A 758 -16.60 10.70 -35.12
CA ILE A 758 -17.84 11.27 -34.56
C ILE A 758 -19.01 11.03 -35.52
N ASN A 759 -20.11 10.55 -34.95
CA ASN A 759 -21.42 10.52 -35.58
C ASN A 759 -22.17 11.83 -35.27
N LEU A 760 -22.51 12.61 -36.30
CA LEU A 760 -23.20 13.89 -36.13
C LEU A 760 -24.64 13.74 -35.63
N ALA A 761 -25.30 12.59 -35.84
CA ALA A 761 -26.59 12.30 -35.23
C ALA A 761 -26.50 12.13 -33.70
N THR A 762 -25.39 11.58 -33.19
CA THR A 762 -25.11 11.54 -31.74
C THR A 762 -24.96 12.95 -31.15
N VAL A 763 -24.33 13.87 -31.90
CA VAL A 763 -24.19 15.28 -31.45
C VAL A 763 -25.56 15.96 -31.40
N ARG A 764 -26.36 15.89 -32.48
CA ARG A 764 -27.70 16.50 -32.51
C ARG A 764 -28.64 15.97 -31.42
N SER A 765 -28.58 14.67 -31.13
CA SER A 765 -29.33 14.05 -30.03
C SER A 765 -28.93 14.58 -28.63
N LEU A 766 -27.70 15.11 -28.49
CA LEU A 766 -27.26 15.80 -27.27
C LEU A 766 -27.69 17.27 -27.27
N GLU A 767 -27.69 17.95 -28.42
CA GLU A 767 -28.22 19.31 -28.56
C GLU A 767 -29.71 19.37 -28.17
N GLU A 768 -30.51 18.41 -28.67
CA GLU A 768 -31.91 18.18 -28.29
C GLU A 768 -32.05 17.91 -26.79
N LYS A 769 -31.24 17.00 -26.23
CA LYS A 769 -31.33 16.58 -24.81
C LYS A 769 -30.87 17.65 -23.82
N TRP A 770 -30.04 18.61 -24.24
CA TRP A 770 -29.51 19.68 -23.38
C TRP A 770 -30.06 21.08 -23.73
N GLY A 771 -30.87 21.21 -24.79
CA GLY A 771 -31.48 22.48 -25.20
C GLY A 771 -30.48 23.56 -25.65
N ARG A 772 -29.28 23.15 -26.08
CA ARG A 772 -28.16 24.04 -26.42
C ARG A 772 -27.37 23.46 -27.59
N ALA A 773 -26.97 24.31 -28.55
CA ALA A 773 -26.12 23.92 -29.66
C ALA A 773 -24.72 23.48 -29.20
N ILE A 774 -24.11 22.51 -29.90
CA ILE A 774 -22.83 21.88 -29.56
C ILE A 774 -21.98 21.79 -30.83
N ASP A 775 -21.02 22.70 -30.96
CA ASP A 775 -20.01 22.66 -32.04
C ASP A 775 -19.30 21.28 -32.08
N PRO A 776 -19.40 20.51 -33.17
CA PRO A 776 -18.78 19.18 -33.28
C PRO A 776 -17.24 19.19 -33.18
N LEU A 777 -16.58 20.31 -33.48
CA LEU A 777 -15.12 20.42 -33.43
C LEU A 777 -14.57 20.40 -32.00
N ARG A 778 -15.41 20.61 -30.98
CA ARG A 778 -15.12 20.32 -29.56
C ARG A 778 -14.59 18.90 -29.37
N PHE A 779 -15.11 17.94 -30.14
CA PHE A 779 -14.72 16.53 -30.05
C PHE A 779 -13.40 16.20 -30.74
N ARG A 780 -12.81 17.15 -31.49
CA ARG A 780 -11.47 17.08 -32.07
C ARG A 780 -11.15 15.76 -32.79
N ALA A 781 -12.13 15.27 -33.57
CA ALA A 781 -12.06 13.97 -34.22
C ALA A 781 -11.45 14.06 -35.63
N ASN A 782 -10.94 12.94 -36.14
CA ASN A 782 -10.39 12.88 -37.50
C ASN A 782 -11.49 12.82 -38.56
N PHE A 783 -12.55 12.06 -38.29
CA PHE A 783 -13.68 11.85 -39.20
C PHE A 783 -15.01 12.25 -38.54
N TYR A 784 -15.82 12.98 -39.30
CA TYR A 784 -17.20 13.32 -38.96
C TYR A 784 -18.13 12.69 -40.01
N VAL A 785 -19.04 11.82 -39.58
CA VAL A 785 -19.98 11.10 -40.46
C VAL A 785 -21.44 11.41 -40.09
N ASP A 786 -22.34 11.28 -41.07
CA ASP A 786 -23.77 11.53 -40.92
C ASP A 786 -24.60 10.48 -41.71
N GLY A 787 -25.93 10.51 -41.55
CA GLY A 787 -26.86 9.52 -42.15
C GLY A 787 -27.14 8.31 -41.26
N LEU A 788 -26.91 8.45 -39.95
CA LEU A 788 -26.88 7.35 -38.97
C LEU A 788 -27.89 7.57 -37.84
N ARG A 789 -28.22 6.52 -37.09
CA ARG A 789 -28.95 6.65 -35.82
C ARG A 789 -27.99 7.23 -34.75
N PRO A 790 -28.48 8.01 -33.77
CA PRO A 790 -27.66 8.42 -32.62
C PRO A 790 -27.10 7.19 -31.86
N TRP A 791 -25.86 7.28 -31.40
CA TRP A 791 -25.12 6.24 -30.67
C TRP A 791 -24.82 4.93 -31.41
N GLN A 792 -25.20 4.82 -32.69
CA GLN A 792 -25.01 3.62 -33.51
C GLN A 792 -23.53 3.21 -33.62
N GLU A 793 -22.60 4.17 -33.52
CA GLU A 793 -21.16 3.91 -33.55
C GLU A 793 -20.67 2.99 -32.41
N PHE A 794 -21.40 2.88 -31.30
CA PHE A 794 -21.08 1.96 -30.22
C PHE A 794 -21.50 0.50 -30.51
N GLU A 795 -22.36 0.26 -31.50
CA GLU A 795 -22.79 -1.09 -31.91
C GLU A 795 -21.69 -1.82 -32.70
N TRP A 796 -20.74 -1.09 -33.30
CA TRP A 796 -19.74 -1.63 -34.22
C TRP A 796 -18.43 -2.07 -33.54
N ILE A 797 -18.29 -1.94 -32.22
CA ILE A 797 -17.05 -2.20 -31.50
C ILE A 797 -16.61 -3.66 -31.70
N GLY A 798 -15.41 -3.86 -32.25
CA GLY A 798 -14.87 -5.16 -32.66
C GLY A 798 -15.13 -5.53 -34.13
N SER A 799 -15.94 -4.77 -34.86
CA SER A 799 -16.26 -4.96 -36.29
C SER A 799 -15.48 -4.01 -37.20
N ASP A 800 -15.41 -4.33 -38.50
CA ASP A 800 -14.85 -3.45 -39.52
C ASP A 800 -15.93 -2.53 -40.14
N ILE A 801 -15.54 -1.31 -40.51
CA ILE A 801 -16.34 -0.32 -41.22
C ILE A 801 -15.54 0.25 -42.42
N ARG A 802 -16.22 0.72 -43.47
CA ARG A 802 -15.58 1.33 -44.65
C ARG A 802 -15.93 2.82 -44.76
N LEU A 803 -14.93 3.65 -44.99
CA LEU A 803 -15.06 5.06 -45.40
C LEU A 803 -14.28 5.18 -46.71
N GLY A 804 -14.94 5.53 -47.82
CA GLY A 804 -14.28 5.57 -49.14
C GLY A 804 -13.67 4.21 -49.52
N ASP A 805 -12.37 4.21 -49.84
CA ASP A 805 -11.59 3.01 -50.20
C ASP A 805 -10.99 2.27 -48.99
N ALA A 806 -10.94 2.92 -47.82
CA ALA A 806 -10.24 2.46 -46.63
C ALA A 806 -11.16 1.71 -45.65
N VAL A 807 -10.62 0.69 -44.97
CA VAL A 807 -11.35 -0.17 -44.04
C VAL A 807 -10.71 -0.13 -42.65
N PHE A 808 -11.54 0.05 -41.62
CA PHE A 808 -11.11 0.28 -40.25
C PHE A 808 -11.81 -0.66 -39.27
N ARG A 809 -11.04 -1.23 -38.33
CA ARG A 809 -11.57 -1.93 -37.16
C ARG A 809 -11.99 -0.89 -36.12
N VAL A 810 -13.21 -0.97 -35.61
CA VAL A 810 -13.63 -0.15 -34.48
C VAL A 810 -13.08 -0.75 -33.19
N ASP A 811 -12.11 -0.07 -32.56
CA ASP A 811 -11.37 -0.59 -31.41
C ASP A 811 -12.17 -0.45 -30.10
N ARG A 812 -12.63 0.77 -29.80
CA ARG A 812 -13.25 1.10 -28.50
C ARG A 812 -13.99 2.43 -28.52
N ARG A 813 -14.76 2.69 -27.46
CA ARG A 813 -15.40 4.00 -27.21
C ARG A 813 -14.37 5.09 -26.91
N ASN A 814 -14.70 6.34 -27.27
CA ASN A 814 -13.84 7.50 -27.05
C ASN A 814 -14.34 8.34 -25.86
N GLY A 815 -13.70 8.15 -24.70
CA GLY A 815 -13.97 8.86 -23.45
C GLY A 815 -13.46 10.31 -23.49
N ARG A 816 -14.34 11.28 -23.27
CA ARG A 816 -14.07 12.71 -23.46
C ARG A 816 -13.50 13.40 -22.22
N CYS A 817 -12.54 14.28 -22.44
CA CYS A 817 -11.84 15.07 -21.43
C CYS A 817 -12.34 16.53 -21.41
N GLY A 818 -11.81 17.32 -20.46
CA GLY A 818 -12.21 18.72 -20.25
C GLY A 818 -11.96 19.66 -21.44
N ALA A 819 -11.26 19.22 -22.50
CA ALA A 819 -11.07 20.02 -23.71
C ALA A 819 -12.37 20.22 -24.50
N THR A 820 -13.33 19.30 -24.38
CA THR A 820 -14.67 19.42 -25.01
C THR A 820 -15.52 20.56 -24.43
N ASN A 821 -15.16 21.04 -23.23
CA ASN A 821 -15.86 22.14 -22.55
C ASN A 821 -15.49 23.51 -23.13
N VAL A 822 -14.35 23.61 -23.83
CA VAL A 822 -13.91 24.84 -24.50
C VAL A 822 -14.52 24.91 -25.90
N ASN A 823 -15.12 26.05 -26.22
CA ASN A 823 -15.73 26.33 -27.50
C ASN A 823 -14.66 26.68 -28.55
N PRO A 824 -14.55 25.95 -29.68
CA PRO A 824 -13.48 26.12 -30.66
C PRO A 824 -13.64 27.38 -31.53
N ALA A 825 -14.79 28.07 -31.48
CA ALA A 825 -15.05 29.27 -32.26
C ALA A 825 -14.77 30.58 -31.51
N ASN A 826 -14.75 30.56 -30.17
CA ASN A 826 -14.55 31.78 -29.35
C ASN A 826 -13.66 31.57 -28.10
N GLY A 827 -13.15 30.36 -27.85
CA GLY A 827 -12.28 30.03 -26.71
C GLY A 827 -12.94 29.96 -25.34
N GLN A 828 -14.26 30.17 -25.22
CA GLN A 828 -14.95 30.20 -23.93
C GLN A 828 -15.29 28.80 -23.40
N ARG A 829 -15.24 28.63 -22.08
CA ARG A 829 -15.68 27.41 -21.40
C ARG A 829 -17.17 27.46 -21.05
N ASP A 830 -18.02 27.08 -21.99
CA ASP A 830 -19.47 27.36 -21.99
C ASP A 830 -20.37 26.13 -21.73
N LEU A 831 -19.80 24.91 -21.70
CA LEU A 831 -20.47 23.62 -21.47
C LEU A 831 -19.64 22.72 -20.54
N ASP A 832 -20.29 21.80 -19.80
CA ASP A 832 -19.62 20.64 -19.21
C ASP A 832 -20.09 19.35 -19.86
N ILE A 833 -19.42 18.97 -20.96
CA ILE A 833 -19.80 17.80 -21.75
C ILE A 833 -19.45 16.49 -21.03
N PRO A 834 -18.24 16.28 -20.44
CA PRO A 834 -17.92 15.06 -19.71
C PRO A 834 -18.75 14.88 -18.43
N GLY A 835 -19.11 15.95 -17.70
CA GLY A 835 -20.03 15.86 -16.57
C GLY A 835 -21.48 15.66 -17.00
N GLY A 836 -21.93 16.34 -18.06
CA GLY A 836 -23.23 16.15 -18.69
C GLY A 836 -23.45 14.71 -19.16
N LEU A 837 -22.48 14.12 -19.88
CA LEU A 837 -22.53 12.72 -20.30
C LEU A 837 -22.58 11.75 -19.11
N ARG A 838 -21.71 11.95 -18.09
CA ARG A 838 -21.69 11.11 -16.88
C ARG A 838 -23.01 11.18 -16.09
N THR A 839 -23.67 12.34 -16.09
CA THR A 839 -24.98 12.54 -15.48
C THR A 839 -26.10 11.89 -16.29
N ALA A 840 -26.11 12.11 -17.60
CA ALA A 840 -27.22 11.76 -18.48
C ALA A 840 -27.19 10.33 -19.05
N PHE A 841 -26.03 9.65 -19.00
CA PHE A 841 -25.79 8.30 -19.57
C PHE A 841 -24.88 7.40 -18.71
N GLY A 842 -24.22 7.93 -17.68
CA GLY A 842 -23.38 7.15 -16.76
C GLY A 842 -21.94 6.90 -17.20
N HIS A 843 -21.51 7.43 -18.35
CA HIS A 843 -20.14 7.37 -18.89
C HIS A 843 -19.72 8.73 -19.46
N LYS A 844 -18.42 8.96 -19.71
CA LYS A 844 -17.92 10.15 -20.44
C LYS A 844 -17.67 9.91 -21.95
N ASP A 845 -18.12 8.76 -22.47
CA ASP A 845 -17.87 8.33 -23.84
C ASP A 845 -18.81 8.97 -24.87
N LEU A 846 -18.27 9.31 -26.04
CA LEU A 846 -18.99 9.83 -27.22
C LEU A 846 -18.11 9.63 -28.47
N GLY A 847 -18.62 8.96 -29.52
CA GLY A 847 -17.78 8.59 -30.68
C GLY A 847 -16.80 7.45 -30.37
N VAL A 848 -16.03 7.03 -31.38
CA VAL A 848 -15.18 5.82 -31.30
C VAL A 848 -13.74 6.06 -31.76
N TYR A 849 -12.88 5.11 -31.39
CA TYR A 849 -11.53 4.96 -31.92
C TYR A 849 -11.49 3.86 -33.00
N LEU A 850 -10.72 4.10 -34.04
CA LEU A 850 -10.59 3.26 -35.24
C LEU A 850 -9.13 2.86 -35.49
N VAL A 851 -8.91 1.69 -36.08
CA VAL A 851 -7.58 1.20 -36.51
C VAL A 851 -7.65 0.74 -37.96
N THR A 852 -6.89 1.40 -38.86
CA THR A 852 -6.81 1.08 -40.29
C THR A 852 -6.38 -0.37 -40.51
N GLN A 853 -7.26 -1.20 -41.09
CA GLN A 853 -6.97 -2.58 -41.51
C GLN A 853 -6.51 -2.62 -42.96
N LYS A 854 -7.22 -1.90 -43.85
CA LYS A 854 -6.87 -1.73 -45.25
C LYS A 854 -6.70 -0.25 -45.52
N GLY A 855 -5.55 0.11 -46.09
CA GLY A 855 -5.28 1.47 -46.55
C GLY A 855 -6.09 1.86 -47.79
N GLY A 856 -6.05 3.15 -48.10
CA GLY A 856 -6.75 3.76 -49.22
C GLY A 856 -7.13 5.21 -48.93
N LYS A 857 -7.76 5.83 -49.92
CA LYS A 857 -8.18 7.22 -49.90
C LYS A 857 -9.53 7.41 -49.20
N VAL A 858 -9.67 8.54 -48.51
CA VAL A 858 -10.94 9.02 -47.95
C VAL A 858 -11.09 10.50 -48.27
N VAL A 859 -12.22 10.90 -48.84
CA VAL A 859 -12.55 12.27 -49.28
C VAL A 859 -13.84 12.74 -48.60
N VAL A 860 -13.97 14.05 -48.37
CA VAL A 860 -15.24 14.63 -47.88
C VAL A 860 -16.30 14.45 -48.97
N GLY A 861 -17.41 13.80 -48.62
CA GLY A 861 -18.45 13.36 -49.55
C GLY A 861 -18.45 11.87 -49.87
N ASP A 862 -17.43 11.11 -49.46
CA ASP A 862 -17.38 9.66 -49.67
C ASP A 862 -18.51 8.91 -48.96
N PRO A 863 -18.99 7.78 -49.52
CA PRO A 863 -19.92 6.89 -48.84
C PRO A 863 -19.29 6.28 -47.59
N PHE A 864 -20.10 6.23 -46.53
CA PHE A 864 -19.82 5.47 -45.33
C PHE A 864 -20.65 4.18 -45.34
N ALA A 865 -20.01 3.05 -45.06
CA ALA A 865 -20.67 1.75 -45.09
C ALA A 865 -20.33 0.90 -43.85
N VAL A 866 -21.38 0.30 -43.28
CA VAL A 866 -21.33 -0.55 -42.08
C VAL A 866 -21.60 -2.02 -42.44
N PRO A 867 -21.21 -2.99 -41.59
CA PRO A 867 -21.53 -4.39 -41.80
C PRO A 867 -23.03 -4.62 -42.02
N SER A 868 -23.35 -5.36 -43.06
CA SER A 868 -24.69 -5.86 -43.31
C SER A 868 -25.11 -6.79 -42.18
N VAL A 869 -26.24 -6.51 -41.53
CA VAL A 869 -26.89 -7.45 -40.61
C VAL A 869 -27.65 -8.50 -41.44
N ALA A 870 -26.90 -9.26 -42.23
CA ALA A 870 -27.40 -10.48 -42.86
C ALA A 870 -27.88 -11.42 -41.75
N ALA A 871 -29.10 -11.91 -41.88
CA ALA A 871 -29.86 -12.45 -40.74
C ALA A 871 -29.15 -13.61 -40.02
N ALA A 872 -28.57 -13.31 -38.85
CA ALA A 872 -28.48 -14.28 -37.78
C ALA A 872 -29.93 -14.72 -37.48
N ALA A 873 -30.26 -15.96 -37.79
CA ALA A 873 -31.61 -16.49 -37.59
C ALA A 873 -32.06 -16.27 -36.13
N PRO A 874 -33.33 -15.91 -35.88
CA PRO A 874 -33.78 -15.46 -34.57
C PRO A 874 -33.55 -16.57 -33.53
N SER A 875 -32.54 -16.39 -32.67
CA SER A 875 -32.10 -17.37 -31.68
C SER A 875 -33.02 -17.40 -30.46
N THR A 876 -34.31 -17.67 -30.72
CA THR A 876 -35.47 -17.52 -29.83
C THR A 876 -35.77 -16.05 -29.46
N PRO A 877 -37.04 -15.61 -29.49
CA PRO A 877 -37.41 -14.46 -28.67
C PRO A 877 -37.10 -14.78 -27.20
N ALA A 878 -36.41 -13.87 -26.51
CA ALA A 878 -36.37 -13.94 -25.05
C ALA A 878 -37.82 -13.92 -24.52
N PRO A 879 -38.20 -14.77 -23.54
CA PRO A 879 -39.60 -14.93 -23.19
C PRO A 879 -40.26 -13.60 -22.81
N ALA A 880 -41.48 -13.38 -23.32
CA ALA A 880 -42.36 -12.35 -22.78
C ALA A 880 -42.50 -12.59 -21.26
N ALA A 881 -42.56 -11.50 -20.48
CA ALA A 881 -42.37 -11.55 -19.04
C ALA A 881 -43.44 -12.40 -18.32
N ALA A 882 -43.12 -13.67 -18.08
CA ALA A 882 -43.83 -14.49 -17.11
C ALA A 882 -43.58 -13.91 -15.70
N PRO A 883 -44.63 -13.65 -14.90
CA PRO A 883 -44.45 -13.06 -13.58
C PRO A 883 -43.81 -14.08 -12.62
N GLY A 884 -42.64 -13.73 -12.08
CA GLY A 884 -42.05 -14.43 -10.93
C GLY A 884 -41.00 -15.50 -11.23
N VAL A 885 -39.83 -15.08 -11.70
CA VAL A 885 -38.56 -15.77 -11.37
C VAL A 885 -37.65 -14.74 -10.68
N SER A 886 -37.13 -15.08 -9.51
CA SER A 886 -36.36 -14.13 -8.70
C SER A 886 -34.97 -13.88 -9.28
N THR A 887 -34.69 -12.60 -9.61
CA THR A 887 -33.33 -12.09 -9.75
C THR A 887 -32.50 -12.50 -8.53
N PRO A 888 -31.23 -12.94 -8.68
CA PRO A 888 -30.35 -13.06 -7.52
C PRO A 888 -30.29 -11.69 -6.83
N ALA A 889 -30.77 -11.61 -5.59
CA ALA A 889 -30.91 -10.35 -4.87
C ALA A 889 -29.58 -9.60 -4.86
N ILE A 890 -29.57 -8.37 -5.37
CA ILE A 890 -28.37 -7.55 -5.49
C ILE A 890 -28.03 -7.04 -4.08
N ARG A 891 -27.29 -7.84 -3.32
CA ARG A 891 -26.98 -7.55 -1.90
C ARG A 891 -25.91 -6.48 -1.69
N GLN A 892 -25.42 -5.83 -2.74
CA GLN A 892 -24.34 -4.85 -2.65
C GLN A 892 -24.64 -3.64 -3.54
N PHE A 893 -24.38 -2.44 -3.00
CA PHE A 893 -24.66 -1.16 -3.65
C PHE A 893 -23.46 -0.24 -3.50
N ILE A 894 -22.98 0.34 -4.61
CA ILE A 894 -21.76 1.15 -4.65
C ILE A 894 -22.09 2.65 -4.77
N CYS A 895 -21.53 3.46 -3.87
CA CYS A 895 -21.64 4.91 -3.87
C CYS A 895 -20.85 5.52 -5.04
N ARG A 896 -21.47 6.41 -5.83
CA ARG A 896 -20.78 7.15 -6.90
C ARG A 896 -19.74 8.17 -6.39
N GLY A 897 -19.84 8.63 -5.14
CA GLY A 897 -18.95 9.68 -4.59
C GLY A 897 -17.56 9.18 -4.17
N CYS A 898 -17.47 7.97 -3.61
CA CYS A 898 -16.22 7.43 -3.04
C CYS A 898 -16.00 5.94 -3.30
N TYR A 899 -16.88 5.26 -4.05
CA TYR A 899 -16.83 3.82 -4.28
C TYR A 899 -16.98 2.94 -3.01
N TYR A 900 -17.49 3.49 -1.90
CA TYR A 900 -17.96 2.69 -0.75
C TYR A 900 -19.03 1.69 -1.22
N ILE A 901 -18.93 0.44 -0.77
CA ILE A 901 -19.90 -0.61 -1.08
C ILE A 901 -20.69 -0.88 0.19
N PHE A 902 -21.96 -0.46 0.20
CA PHE A 902 -22.94 -0.96 1.16
C PHE A 902 -23.20 -2.43 0.85
N ASP A 903 -23.21 -3.27 1.88
CA ASP A 903 -23.44 -4.72 1.76
C ASP A 903 -24.59 -5.09 2.69
N GLU A 904 -25.73 -5.48 2.12
CA GLU A 904 -26.95 -5.86 2.84
C GLU A 904 -26.66 -6.97 3.85
N ALA A 905 -25.74 -7.89 3.56
CA ALA A 905 -25.38 -8.98 4.48
C ALA A 905 -24.56 -8.51 5.70
N LYS A 906 -24.06 -7.27 5.69
CA LYS A 906 -23.26 -6.66 6.79
C LYS A 906 -24.00 -5.50 7.47
N GLY A 907 -24.87 -4.80 6.75
CA GLY A 907 -25.50 -3.56 7.20
C GLY A 907 -24.48 -2.45 7.46
N HIS A 908 -24.86 -1.49 8.30
CA HIS A 908 -23.95 -0.47 8.81
C HIS A 908 -24.31 -0.10 10.25
N ARG A 909 -23.78 -0.89 11.20
CA ARG A 909 -24.06 -0.78 12.64
C ARG A 909 -23.90 0.64 13.23
N PRO A 910 -22.91 1.48 12.84
CA PRO A 910 -22.79 2.85 13.37
C PRO A 910 -24.02 3.72 13.14
N ASP A 911 -24.75 3.50 12.05
CA ASP A 911 -25.97 4.25 11.70
C ASP A 911 -27.25 3.47 12.09
N GLY A 912 -27.13 2.46 12.95
CA GLY A 912 -28.24 1.59 13.36
C GLY A 912 -28.72 0.59 12.30
N ILE A 913 -28.09 0.53 11.13
CA ILE A 913 -28.51 -0.36 10.04
C ILE A 913 -28.01 -1.78 10.33
N VAL A 914 -28.93 -2.71 10.59
CA VAL A 914 -28.61 -4.09 10.98
C VAL A 914 -28.13 -4.96 9.80
N PRO A 915 -27.31 -6.00 10.04
CA PRO A 915 -27.02 -7.01 9.03
C PRO A 915 -28.32 -7.66 8.55
N GLY A 916 -28.52 -7.73 7.24
CA GLY A 916 -29.72 -8.22 6.59
C GLY A 916 -30.68 -7.13 6.11
N THR A 917 -30.50 -5.85 6.47
CA THR A 917 -31.35 -4.76 5.96
C THR A 917 -31.17 -4.56 4.45
N PRO A 918 -32.24 -4.68 3.64
CA PRO A 918 -32.16 -4.39 2.21
C PRO A 918 -31.86 -2.91 1.96
N PHE A 919 -31.09 -2.58 0.93
CA PHE A 919 -30.71 -1.20 0.63
C PHE A 919 -31.93 -0.32 0.33
N ALA A 920 -33.01 -0.90 -0.22
CA ALA A 920 -34.30 -0.23 -0.35
C ALA A 920 -34.82 0.32 0.99
N ALA A 921 -34.69 -0.45 2.08
CA ALA A 921 -35.20 -0.14 3.42
C ALA A 921 -34.27 0.76 4.27
N VAL A 922 -33.04 1.04 3.83
CA VAL A 922 -32.17 2.04 4.46
C VAL A 922 -32.86 3.43 4.41
N PRO A 923 -32.81 4.27 5.47
CA PRO A 923 -33.51 5.56 5.48
C PRO A 923 -33.19 6.46 4.28
N ALA A 924 -34.17 7.19 3.75
CA ALA A 924 -33.98 8.02 2.54
C ALA A 924 -32.94 9.14 2.73
N GLY A 925 -32.89 9.75 3.91
CA GLY A 925 -31.89 10.74 4.31
C GLY A 925 -30.54 10.17 4.75
N TRP A 926 -30.32 8.85 4.63
CA TRP A 926 -29.02 8.26 4.92
C TRP A 926 -27.97 8.74 3.91
N ARG A 927 -26.78 9.08 4.44
CA ARG A 927 -25.64 9.56 3.67
C ARG A 927 -24.53 8.52 3.70
N CYS A 928 -23.74 8.45 2.64
CA CYS A 928 -22.58 7.56 2.59
C CYS A 928 -21.62 7.84 3.75
N PRO A 929 -21.29 6.86 4.61
CA PRO A 929 -20.46 7.07 5.80
C PRO A 929 -18.99 7.42 5.48
N ASP A 930 -18.55 7.26 4.24
CA ASP A 930 -17.21 7.64 3.77
C ASP A 930 -17.12 9.06 3.16
N CYS A 931 -18.22 9.63 2.64
CA CYS A 931 -18.15 10.88 1.87
C CYS A 931 -19.39 11.79 1.91
N GLY A 932 -20.39 11.49 2.75
CA GLY A 932 -21.59 12.32 2.94
C GLY A 932 -22.57 12.34 1.77
N THR A 933 -22.26 11.72 0.62
CA THR A 933 -23.13 11.70 -0.56
C THR A 933 -24.42 10.91 -0.29
N ASP A 934 -25.57 11.48 -0.65
CA ASP A 934 -26.91 10.95 -0.40
C ASP A 934 -27.13 9.53 -0.96
N LYS A 935 -28.02 8.76 -0.30
CA LYS A 935 -28.43 7.40 -0.70
C LYS A 935 -28.75 7.26 -2.20
N ILE A 936 -29.36 8.28 -2.81
CA ILE A 936 -29.74 8.31 -4.24
C ILE A 936 -28.55 8.20 -5.20
N ALA A 937 -27.33 8.51 -4.75
CA ALA A 937 -26.11 8.41 -5.55
C ALA A 937 -25.48 7.00 -5.52
N PHE A 938 -26.11 6.02 -4.87
CA PHE A 938 -25.69 4.61 -4.95
C PHE A 938 -26.30 3.95 -6.18
N ARG A 939 -25.58 2.97 -6.73
CA ARG A 939 -26.08 2.06 -7.78
C ARG A 939 -25.88 0.61 -7.36
N PRO A 940 -26.64 -0.36 -7.92
CA PRO A 940 -26.29 -1.78 -7.90
C PRO A 940 -24.79 -2.01 -8.10
N TYR A 941 -24.14 -2.71 -7.16
CA TYR A 941 -22.79 -3.20 -7.34
C TYR A 941 -22.85 -4.51 -8.11
N LEU A 942 -22.50 -4.46 -9.39
CA LEU A 942 -22.32 -5.62 -10.24
C LEU A 942 -20.83 -6.01 -10.22
N PRO A 943 -20.45 -7.10 -9.52
CA PRO A 943 -19.10 -7.66 -9.65
C PRO A 943 -18.92 -8.29 -11.05
N ALA A 944 -17.67 -8.28 -11.55
CA ALA A 944 -17.28 -8.79 -12.86
C ALA A 944 -15.95 -9.55 -12.81
#